data_AF-A0A5F8AU61-F1
#
_entry.id   AF-A0A5F8AU61-F1
#
_cell.length_a   1.000
_cell.length_b   1.000
_cell.length_c   1.000
_cell.angle_alpha   90.00
_cell.angle_beta   90.00
_cell.angle_gamma   90.00
#
_symmetry.space_group_name_H-M   'P 1'
#
loop_
_entity.id
_entity.type
_entity.pdbx_description
1 polymer ?
#
loop_
_entity_poly.entity_id
_entity_poly.type
_entity_poly.pdbx_seq_one_letter_code
_entity_poly.pdbx_strand_id
1 'polypeptide(L)'
;MLPFAPQDEPWDREMEVFSGGGASSGEVNGLKMVDEPMEEGEADSCHDEGVVKEIPITHHVKEGYEKADPAQFELLKVLGQGSFGKVFLVRKKTGPDAGQLYAMKVLKKASLKVRDRVRTKMERDILVEVNHPFIVKLHYAFQTEGKLYLILDFLRGGDVFTRLSKEVLFTEEDVKFYLAELALALDHLHQLGIVYRDLKPENILLDEIGHIKLTDFGLSKESVDQEKKAYSFCGTVEYMAPEVVNRRGHSQSADWWSYGVLMFEMLTGTLPFQGKDRNETMNMILKAKLGMPQFLSAEAQSLLRMLFKRNPANRLGSEGVEEIKRHLFFANIDWDKLYKREVQPPFKPASGKPDDTFCFDPEFTAKTPKDSPGLPASANAHQLFKGFSFVATSIAEEYKITPITSANVLPIVQINGNAAQFGEVYELKEDIGVGSYSVCKRCVHATTNMEFAVKIIDKSKRDPSEEIEILMRYGQHPNIITLKDVFDDGRYVYLVTDLMKGGELLDRILKQKCFSEREASDILYVISKTVDYLHCQGVVHRDLKPSNILYMDESASADSIRICDFGFAKQLRGENGLLLTPCYTANFVAPEVLMQQGYDAACDIWSLGVLFYTMLAGYTPFANGPNDTPEEILLRIGNGKFSLSGGNWDNISGGAKDLLSHMLHMDPRQRYTTEQILKHPWITHRDQLPNDQPKRNDVSHVVKGAMVATYSALTHKTFQPVLEPVAASSLAQRRSMKKRTSTGL
;
A
#
# COMPACT_ATOMS: atom_id res chain seq x y z
N MET A 1 -26.85 58.83 17.43
CA MET A 1 -25.46 58.94 16.99
C MET A 1 -25.22 57.95 15.86
N LEU A 2 -25.37 58.46 14.64
CA LEU A 2 -24.74 58.07 13.36
C LEU A 2 -24.40 59.42 12.70
N PRO A 3 -23.38 59.51 11.83
CA PRO A 3 -23.62 59.52 10.38
C PRO A 3 -22.57 58.71 9.57
N PHE A 4 -22.88 58.11 8.41
CA PHE A 4 -22.97 58.67 7.03
C PHE A 4 -21.70 59.44 6.60
N ALA A 5 -21.11 59.40 5.40
CA ALA A 5 -21.25 58.66 4.14
C ALA A 5 -20.01 59.05 3.23
N PRO A 6 -20.06 59.22 1.88
CA PRO A 6 -19.11 58.65 0.88
C PRO A 6 -18.43 59.75 0.00
N GLN A 7 -18.16 59.46 -1.29
CA GLN A 7 -17.69 60.33 -2.43
C GLN A 7 -16.18 60.29 -2.73
N ASP A 8 -15.64 60.42 -3.94
CA ASP A 8 -16.09 60.48 -5.36
C ASP A 8 -14.77 60.45 -6.21
N GLU A 9 -14.70 59.67 -7.31
CA GLU A 9 -14.45 60.06 -8.73
C GLU A 9 -13.30 61.12 -9.08
N PRO A 10 -12.78 61.36 -10.33
CA PRO A 10 -12.89 60.64 -11.63
C PRO A 10 -11.89 60.97 -12.84
N TRP A 11 -12.23 60.56 -14.11
CA TRP A 11 -11.80 60.93 -15.52
C TRP A 11 -10.28 60.94 -15.86
N ASP A 12 -9.74 60.71 -17.06
CA ASP A 12 -10.16 60.31 -18.41
C ASP A 12 -8.86 60.12 -19.24
N ARG A 13 -8.90 59.30 -20.30
CA ARG A 13 -8.44 59.75 -21.63
C ARG A 13 -8.92 58.84 -22.75
N GLU A 14 -9.78 59.44 -23.56
CA GLU A 14 -10.30 59.05 -24.85
C GLU A 14 -9.22 58.84 -25.93
N MET A 15 -9.56 58.04 -26.95
CA MET A 15 -9.60 58.52 -28.34
C MET A 15 -10.48 57.62 -29.23
N GLU A 16 -11.64 58.17 -29.60
CA GLU A 16 -12.28 58.23 -30.94
C GLU A 16 -12.24 56.96 -31.83
N VAL A 17 -13.33 56.25 -32.12
CA VAL A 17 -14.54 56.58 -32.89
C VAL A 17 -14.28 57.07 -34.33
N PHE A 18 -14.56 56.21 -35.30
CA PHE A 18 -15.22 56.61 -36.54
C PHE A 18 -16.38 55.65 -36.84
N SER A 19 -17.53 56.25 -37.12
CA SER A 19 -18.84 55.66 -37.32
C SER A 19 -19.16 55.48 -38.81
N GLY A 20 -20.11 54.59 -39.11
CA GLY A 20 -20.74 54.46 -40.42
C GLY A 20 -21.77 53.34 -40.43
N GLY A 21 -23.03 53.67 -40.14
CA GLY A 21 -24.14 52.73 -40.07
C GLY A 21 -24.84 52.46 -41.41
N GLY A 22 -25.73 51.46 -41.39
CA GLY A 22 -26.71 51.20 -42.45
C GLY A 22 -27.41 49.87 -42.24
N ALA A 23 -28.70 49.91 -41.86
CA ALA A 23 -29.55 48.76 -41.60
C ALA A 23 -30.30 48.30 -42.87
N SER A 24 -30.51 46.99 -43.05
CA SER A 24 -31.80 46.44 -43.54
C SER A 24 -31.90 44.90 -43.41
N SER A 25 -33.04 44.48 -42.84
CA SER A 25 -33.87 43.28 -43.07
C SER A 25 -33.29 41.98 -43.67
N GLY A 26 -33.41 40.91 -42.87
CA GLY A 26 -34.24 39.73 -43.18
C GLY A 26 -33.82 38.78 -44.31
N GLU A 27 -33.39 37.57 -43.95
CA GLU A 27 -34.08 36.32 -44.33
C GLU A 27 -33.41 35.10 -43.69
N VAL A 28 -34.26 34.16 -43.26
CA VAL A 28 -33.93 32.87 -42.65
C VAL A 28 -33.83 31.86 -43.78
N ASN A 29 -32.77 31.05 -43.85
CA ASN A 29 -32.84 29.75 -44.50
C ASN A 29 -31.82 28.76 -43.94
N GLY A 30 -32.34 27.63 -43.48
CA GLY A 30 -31.57 26.51 -42.94
C GLY A 30 -30.90 25.69 -44.04
N LEU A 31 -29.78 25.06 -43.67
CA LEU A 31 -29.11 24.05 -44.47
C LEU A 31 -29.07 22.75 -43.68
N LYS A 32 -29.83 21.77 -44.21
CA LYS A 32 -29.77 20.35 -43.88
C LYS A 32 -28.47 19.77 -44.42
N MET A 33 -27.83 18.92 -43.62
CA MET A 33 -26.80 17.98 -44.07
C MET A 33 -27.42 16.92 -44.95
N VAL A 34 -26.75 16.56 -46.05
CA VAL A 34 -27.05 15.40 -46.89
C VAL A 34 -25.75 14.63 -47.06
N ASP A 35 -25.81 13.35 -46.66
CA ASP A 35 -24.82 12.31 -46.94
C ASP A 35 -24.87 11.92 -48.42
N GLU A 36 -23.71 11.74 -49.06
CA GLU A 36 -23.59 10.88 -50.25
C GLU A 36 -22.29 10.06 -50.25
N PRO A 37 -22.30 8.86 -50.87
CA PRO A 37 -21.39 7.75 -50.57
C PRO A 37 -20.23 7.65 -51.57
N MET A 38 -19.16 6.96 -51.17
CA MET A 38 -17.95 6.71 -51.97
C MET A 38 -18.08 5.39 -52.76
N GLU A 39 -17.91 5.48 -54.08
CA GLU A 39 -17.92 4.38 -55.06
C GLU A 39 -16.67 3.49 -55.02
N GLU A 40 -16.85 2.24 -55.44
CA GLU A 40 -15.82 1.23 -55.70
C GLU A 40 -15.35 1.27 -57.18
N GLY A 41 -14.03 1.05 -57.38
CA GLY A 41 -13.48 0.33 -58.54
C GLY A 41 -12.73 1.15 -59.58
N GLU A 42 -11.42 0.91 -59.74
CA GLU A 42 -10.87 0.23 -60.93
C GLU A 42 -9.35 -0.02 -60.83
N ALA A 43 -8.92 -1.11 -61.47
CA ALA A 43 -7.57 -1.67 -61.47
C ALA A 43 -6.75 -1.12 -62.65
N ASP A 44 -5.43 -1.02 -62.47
CA ASP A 44 -4.50 -1.02 -63.61
C ASP A 44 -3.14 -1.64 -63.23
N SER A 45 -2.37 -1.94 -64.27
CA SER A 45 -1.66 -3.18 -64.50
C SER A 45 -0.13 -3.10 -64.31
N CYS A 46 0.47 -4.28 -64.40
CA CYS A 46 1.84 -4.67 -64.07
C CYS A 46 2.95 -4.13 -64.99
N HIS A 47 4.08 -3.76 -64.37
CA HIS A 47 5.42 -3.93 -64.95
C HIS A 47 6.40 -4.44 -63.87
N ASP A 48 6.93 -5.63 -64.13
CA ASP A 48 7.99 -6.33 -63.40
C ASP A 48 9.34 -6.02 -64.06
N GLU A 49 10.36 -5.65 -63.27
CA GLU A 49 11.61 -6.40 -63.17
C GLU A 49 12.62 -5.67 -62.28
N GLY A 50 12.91 -6.29 -61.15
CA GLY A 50 13.96 -5.90 -60.22
C GLY A 50 14.11 -6.99 -59.17
N VAL A 51 14.61 -8.15 -59.60
CA VAL A 51 14.81 -9.36 -58.78
C VAL A 51 15.70 -9.02 -57.57
N VAL A 52 15.09 -8.69 -56.44
CA VAL A 52 15.74 -8.77 -55.12
C VAL A 52 15.48 -10.18 -54.61
N LYS A 53 16.52 -11.01 -54.63
CA LYS A 53 16.51 -12.32 -53.98
C LYS A 53 16.17 -12.12 -52.49
N GLU A 54 14.95 -12.47 -52.10
CA GLU A 54 14.57 -12.56 -50.70
C GLU A 54 15.44 -13.63 -50.03
N ILE A 55 16.32 -13.20 -49.14
CA ILE A 55 16.99 -14.09 -48.20
C ILE A 55 15.94 -14.47 -47.14
N PRO A 56 15.60 -15.77 -46.97
CA PRO A 56 14.66 -16.16 -45.95
C PRO A 56 15.31 -16.02 -44.57
N ILE A 57 15.09 -14.88 -43.90
CA ILE A 57 15.53 -14.71 -42.51
C ILE A 57 14.60 -15.55 -41.62
N THR A 58 15.07 -16.74 -41.28
CA THR A 58 14.51 -17.67 -40.29
C THR A 58 15.08 -17.33 -38.91
N HIS A 59 14.21 -17.25 -37.89
CA HIS A 59 14.52 -17.37 -36.46
C HIS A 59 15.84 -16.74 -35.96
N HIS A 60 15.78 -15.53 -35.40
CA HIS A 60 16.86 -15.03 -34.54
C HIS A 60 16.83 -15.77 -33.19
N VAL A 61 17.31 -17.02 -33.17
CA VAL A 61 17.85 -17.66 -31.97
C VAL A 61 19.36 -17.67 -32.18
N LYS A 62 20.12 -16.97 -31.33
CA LYS A 62 21.58 -17.01 -31.36
C LYS A 62 22.02 -18.48 -31.21
N GLU A 63 22.95 -18.96 -32.03
CA GLU A 63 23.46 -20.34 -31.94
C GLU A 63 23.82 -20.69 -30.49
N GLY A 64 23.21 -21.74 -29.93
CA GLY A 64 23.49 -22.25 -28.58
C GLY A 64 22.38 -22.07 -27.52
N TYR A 65 21.25 -21.41 -27.81
CA TYR A 65 20.16 -21.23 -26.84
C TYR A 65 18.93 -22.09 -27.18
N GLU A 66 18.38 -22.80 -26.20
CA GLU A 66 17.16 -23.60 -26.36
C GLU A 66 15.95 -22.71 -26.74
N LYS A 67 15.12 -23.20 -27.66
CA LYS A 67 13.88 -22.53 -28.05
C LYS A 67 12.92 -22.51 -26.85
N ALA A 68 12.45 -21.32 -26.47
CA ALA A 68 11.48 -21.17 -25.40
C ALA A 68 10.12 -21.78 -25.78
N ASP A 69 9.53 -22.58 -24.89
CA ASP A 69 8.27 -23.31 -25.09
C ASP A 69 7.36 -23.20 -23.85
N PRO A 70 6.01 -23.11 -24.00
CA PRO A 70 5.11 -23.08 -22.85
C PRO A 70 5.30 -24.26 -21.88
N ALA A 71 5.67 -25.44 -22.37
CA ALA A 71 5.89 -26.63 -21.56
C ALA A 71 7.09 -26.52 -20.62
N GLN A 72 7.97 -25.53 -20.80
CA GLN A 72 9.07 -25.23 -19.88
C GLN A 72 8.62 -24.46 -18.63
N PHE A 73 7.36 -24.03 -18.58
CA PHE A 73 6.81 -23.23 -17.48
C PHE A 73 5.65 -23.97 -16.82
N GLU A 74 5.67 -24.04 -15.49
CA GLU A 74 4.57 -24.53 -14.66
C GLU A 74 3.66 -23.36 -14.29
N LEU A 75 2.35 -23.47 -14.54
CA LEU A 75 1.36 -22.46 -14.17
C LEU A 75 0.97 -22.63 -12.70
N LEU A 76 1.23 -21.61 -11.87
CA LEU A 76 0.93 -21.65 -10.44
C LEU A 76 -0.39 -20.95 -10.10
N LYS A 77 -0.58 -19.71 -10.56
CA LYS A 77 -1.75 -18.87 -10.23
C LYS A 77 -2.13 -17.95 -11.39
N VAL A 78 -3.38 -17.49 -11.44
CA VAL A 78 -3.80 -16.40 -12.34
C VAL A 78 -3.61 -15.08 -11.58
N LEU A 79 -2.79 -14.17 -12.12
CA LEU A 79 -2.51 -12.86 -11.52
C LEU A 79 -3.47 -11.78 -12.04
N GLY A 80 -3.98 -11.93 -13.27
CA GLY A 80 -4.91 -10.98 -13.86
C GLY A 80 -5.53 -11.48 -15.17
N GLN A 81 -6.63 -10.85 -15.57
CA GLN A 81 -7.33 -11.16 -16.81
C GLN A 81 -7.81 -9.88 -17.49
N GLY A 82 -7.37 -9.66 -18.74
CA GLY A 82 -7.81 -8.57 -19.60
C GLY A 82 -8.72 -9.04 -20.74
N SER A 83 -9.16 -8.10 -21.58
CA SER A 83 -10.00 -8.38 -22.75
C SER A 83 -9.33 -9.27 -23.80
N PHE A 84 -8.00 -9.26 -23.88
CA PHE A 84 -7.23 -9.93 -24.94
C PHE A 84 -6.35 -11.09 -24.45
N GLY A 85 -6.27 -11.31 -23.14
CA GLY A 85 -5.29 -12.24 -22.56
C GLY A 85 -5.40 -12.43 -21.05
N LYS A 86 -4.56 -13.32 -20.54
CA LYS A 86 -4.42 -13.64 -19.12
C LYS A 86 -2.97 -13.48 -18.69
N VAL A 87 -2.76 -13.11 -17.42
CA VAL A 87 -1.45 -13.07 -16.79
C VAL A 87 -1.38 -14.16 -15.73
N PHE A 88 -0.35 -14.99 -15.77
CA PHE A 88 -0.15 -16.09 -14.85
C PHE A 88 1.16 -15.91 -14.07
N LEU A 89 1.17 -16.34 -12.82
CA LEU A 89 2.40 -16.65 -12.10
C LEU A 89 2.88 -18.00 -12.58
N VAL A 90 4.14 -18.07 -13.02
CA VAL A 90 4.75 -19.31 -13.52
C VAL A 90 6.08 -19.59 -12.87
N ARG A 91 6.43 -20.88 -12.77
CA ARG A 91 7.75 -21.36 -12.36
C ARG A 91 8.44 -21.98 -13.56
N LYS A 92 9.69 -21.58 -13.84
CA LYS A 92 10.47 -22.23 -14.90
C LYS A 92 10.92 -23.62 -14.44
N LYS A 93 10.76 -24.64 -15.28
CA LYS A 93 11.05 -26.05 -14.93
C LYS A 93 12.44 -26.52 -15.37
N THR A 94 12.98 -25.94 -16.44
CA THR A 94 14.22 -26.42 -17.08
C THR A 94 15.12 -25.24 -17.48
N GLY A 95 16.40 -25.51 -17.72
CA GLY A 95 17.38 -24.49 -18.08
C GLY A 95 18.12 -23.88 -16.88
N PRO A 96 18.99 -22.87 -17.12
CA PRO A 96 19.90 -22.32 -16.10
C PRO A 96 19.20 -21.59 -14.94
N ASP A 97 17.99 -21.10 -15.17
CA ASP A 97 17.10 -20.37 -14.27
C ASP A 97 15.90 -21.25 -13.83
N ALA A 98 16.05 -22.57 -13.85
CA ALA A 98 15.04 -23.49 -13.33
C ALA A 98 14.71 -23.18 -11.85
N GLY A 99 13.42 -23.24 -11.51
CA GLY A 99 12.87 -22.88 -10.20
C GLY A 99 12.48 -21.41 -10.06
N GLN A 100 12.94 -20.52 -10.95
CA GLN A 100 12.65 -19.09 -10.91
C GLN A 100 11.18 -18.80 -11.23
N LEU A 101 10.63 -17.79 -10.55
CA LEU A 101 9.26 -17.30 -10.75
C LEU A 101 9.22 -16.13 -11.72
N TYR A 102 8.21 -16.14 -12.59
CA TYR A 102 7.96 -15.11 -13.60
C TYR A 102 6.48 -14.79 -13.74
N ALA A 103 6.17 -13.62 -14.31
CA ALA A 103 4.84 -13.29 -14.79
C ALA A 103 4.73 -13.63 -16.29
N MET A 104 3.83 -14.54 -16.64
CA MET A 104 3.55 -14.94 -18.02
C MET A 104 2.29 -14.26 -18.54
N LYS A 105 2.43 -13.30 -19.46
CA LYS A 105 1.33 -12.68 -20.20
C LYS A 105 1.03 -13.50 -21.46
N VAL A 106 -0.18 -14.04 -21.55
CA VAL A 106 -0.64 -14.89 -22.66
C VAL A 106 -1.74 -14.19 -23.45
N LEU A 107 -1.51 -13.95 -24.73
CA LEU A 107 -2.47 -13.31 -25.65
C LEU A 107 -2.94 -14.29 -26.73
N LYS A 108 -4.24 -14.31 -27.02
CA LYS A 108 -4.81 -15.15 -28.10
C LYS A 108 -4.75 -14.41 -29.42
N LYS A 109 -4.07 -14.96 -30.43
CA LYS A 109 -3.91 -14.31 -31.75
C LYS A 109 -5.24 -14.06 -32.46
N ALA A 110 -6.19 -14.97 -32.31
CA ALA A 110 -7.51 -14.88 -32.93
C ALA A 110 -8.38 -13.74 -32.34
N SER A 111 -8.15 -13.33 -31.09
CA SER A 111 -8.89 -12.20 -30.46
C SER A 111 -8.25 -10.84 -30.72
N LEU A 112 -7.04 -10.79 -31.28
CA LEU A 112 -6.34 -9.54 -31.57
C LEU A 112 -6.78 -8.98 -32.92
N LYS A 113 -7.32 -7.76 -32.92
CA LYS A 113 -7.57 -6.97 -34.14
C LYS A 113 -6.23 -6.52 -34.73
N VAL A 114 -6.22 -6.13 -36.00
CA VAL A 114 -4.99 -5.72 -36.73
C VAL A 114 -4.17 -4.68 -35.93
N ARG A 115 -4.83 -3.65 -35.38
CA ARG A 115 -4.17 -2.63 -34.56
C ARG A 115 -3.55 -3.19 -33.26
N ASP A 116 -4.24 -4.12 -32.61
CA ASP A 116 -3.76 -4.73 -31.36
C ASP A 116 -2.58 -5.66 -31.62
N ARG A 117 -2.52 -6.31 -32.79
CA ARG A 117 -1.36 -7.13 -33.20
C ARG A 117 -0.09 -6.29 -33.36
N VAL A 118 -0.21 -5.13 -34.01
CA VAL A 118 0.92 -4.19 -34.16
C VAL A 118 1.38 -3.69 -32.80
N ARG A 119 0.44 -3.34 -31.91
CA ARG A 119 0.74 -2.94 -30.52
C ARG A 119 1.48 -4.01 -29.73
N THR A 120 1.03 -5.27 -29.79
CA THR A 120 1.72 -6.37 -29.09
C THR A 120 3.12 -6.62 -29.63
N LYS A 121 3.35 -6.42 -30.93
CA LYS A 121 4.69 -6.51 -31.52
C LYS A 121 5.59 -5.38 -31.01
N MET A 122 5.09 -4.14 -31.05
CA MET A 122 5.81 -2.97 -30.52
C MET A 122 6.11 -3.08 -29.03
N GLU A 123 5.15 -3.56 -28.21
CA GLU A 123 5.35 -3.82 -26.78
C GLU A 123 6.54 -4.76 -26.55
N ARG A 124 6.61 -5.85 -27.32
CA ARG A 124 7.73 -6.79 -27.26
C ARG A 124 9.04 -6.14 -27.71
N ASP A 125 9.04 -5.40 -28.80
CA ASP A 125 10.24 -4.78 -29.36
C ASP A 125 10.82 -3.72 -28.38
N ILE A 126 9.97 -2.86 -27.79
CA ILE A 126 10.35 -1.90 -26.74
C ILE A 126 10.97 -2.61 -25.53
N LEU A 127 10.32 -3.66 -25.04
CA LEU A 127 10.79 -4.40 -23.86
C LEU A 127 12.10 -5.16 -24.09
N VAL A 128 12.51 -5.39 -25.33
CA VAL A 128 13.84 -5.95 -25.67
C VAL A 128 14.94 -4.90 -25.56
N GLU A 129 14.63 -3.65 -25.89
CA GLU A 129 15.61 -2.55 -25.93
C GLU A 129 15.78 -1.85 -24.59
N VAL A 130 14.74 -1.84 -23.76
CA VAL A 130 14.73 -1.13 -22.47
C VAL A 130 15.41 -1.96 -21.38
N ASN A 131 16.41 -1.37 -20.71
CA ASN A 131 17.06 -1.95 -19.54
C ASN A 131 17.24 -0.89 -18.45
N HIS A 132 16.35 -0.89 -17.46
CA HIS A 132 16.30 0.13 -16.41
C HIS A 132 15.79 -0.47 -15.09
N PRO A 133 16.33 -0.10 -13.92
CA PRO A 133 15.94 -0.66 -12.63
C PRO A 133 14.44 -0.54 -12.32
N PHE A 134 13.83 0.57 -12.74
CA PHE A 134 12.41 0.90 -12.51
C PHE A 134 11.49 0.58 -13.70
N ILE A 135 11.92 -0.32 -14.60
CA ILE A 135 11.10 -0.84 -15.69
C ILE A 135 11.09 -2.37 -15.62
N VAL A 136 9.96 -2.98 -15.96
CA VAL A 136 9.82 -4.45 -16.02
C VAL A 136 10.74 -5.04 -17.10
N LYS A 137 11.48 -6.10 -16.77
CA LYS A 137 12.36 -6.81 -17.72
C LYS A 137 11.60 -7.89 -18.47
N LEU A 138 11.85 -8.01 -19.78
CA LEU A 138 11.41 -9.14 -20.59
C LEU A 138 12.52 -10.20 -20.66
N HIS A 139 12.23 -11.40 -20.17
CA HIS A 139 13.16 -12.52 -20.15
C HIS A 139 13.02 -13.42 -21.37
N TYR A 140 11.77 -13.69 -21.75
CA TYR A 140 11.45 -14.52 -22.91
C TYR A 140 10.24 -13.96 -23.64
N ALA A 141 10.26 -14.04 -24.97
CA ALA A 141 9.06 -13.92 -25.79
C ALA A 141 8.99 -15.12 -26.73
N PHE A 142 7.82 -15.72 -26.89
CA PHE A 142 7.63 -16.82 -27.82
C PHE A 142 6.17 -16.91 -28.27
N GLN A 143 5.92 -17.77 -29.25
CA GLN A 143 4.59 -17.91 -29.84
C GLN A 143 4.29 -19.35 -30.22
N THR A 144 3.01 -19.69 -30.21
CA THR A 144 2.46 -20.92 -30.79
C THR A 144 1.59 -20.56 -31.99
N GLU A 145 0.96 -21.54 -32.63
CA GLU A 145 0.04 -21.28 -33.76
C GLU A 145 -1.11 -20.33 -33.39
N GLY A 146 -1.62 -20.44 -32.16
CA GLY A 146 -2.78 -19.67 -31.69
C GLY A 146 -2.49 -18.54 -30.70
N LYS A 147 -1.27 -18.44 -30.14
CA LYS A 147 -0.99 -17.54 -29.00
C LYS A 147 0.38 -16.88 -29.02
N LEU A 148 0.51 -15.80 -28.26
CA LEU A 148 1.74 -15.07 -27.96
C LEU A 148 1.99 -15.11 -26.45
N TYR A 149 3.26 -15.23 -26.07
CA TYR A 149 3.72 -15.35 -24.70
C TYR A 149 4.83 -14.34 -24.44
N LEU A 150 4.68 -13.55 -23.38
CA LEU A 150 5.72 -12.66 -22.84
C LEU A 150 6.00 -13.08 -21.40
N ILE A 151 7.26 -13.36 -21.09
CA ILE A 151 7.73 -13.76 -19.76
C ILE A 151 8.48 -12.58 -19.14
N LEU A 152 7.87 -11.99 -18.12
CA LEU A 152 8.27 -10.73 -17.49
C LEU A 152 8.71 -10.97 -16.03
N ASP A 153 9.34 -9.97 -15.42
CA ASP A 153 9.57 -9.97 -13.96
C ASP A 153 8.25 -10.25 -13.21
N PHE A 154 8.32 -11.12 -12.20
CA PHE A 154 7.23 -11.28 -11.26
C PHE A 154 7.39 -10.31 -10.09
N LEU A 155 6.51 -9.31 -10.02
CA LEU A 155 6.58 -8.23 -9.04
C LEU A 155 5.57 -8.47 -7.92
N ARG A 156 6.08 -8.95 -6.78
CA ARG A 156 5.26 -9.47 -5.67
C ARG A 156 4.47 -8.41 -4.91
N GLY A 157 4.95 -7.16 -4.93
CA GLY A 157 4.31 -6.06 -4.22
C GLY A 157 2.95 -5.64 -4.82
N GLY A 158 2.56 -6.21 -5.96
CA GLY A 158 1.31 -5.87 -6.65
C GLY A 158 1.37 -4.47 -7.27
N ASP A 159 0.23 -3.94 -7.68
CA ASP A 159 0.13 -2.58 -8.20
C ASP A 159 0.02 -1.54 -7.07
N VAL A 160 0.62 -0.38 -7.30
CA VAL A 160 0.60 0.77 -6.38
C VAL A 160 -0.84 1.22 -6.12
N PHE A 161 -1.76 1.03 -7.07
CA PHE A 161 -3.19 1.36 -6.93
C PHE A 161 -3.93 0.54 -5.87
N THR A 162 -3.74 -0.78 -5.86
CA THR A 162 -4.34 -1.68 -4.88
C THR A 162 -3.84 -1.34 -3.47
N ARG A 163 -2.61 -0.82 -3.34
CA ARG A 163 -2.11 -0.29 -2.08
C ARG A 163 -2.67 1.11 -1.76
N LEU A 164 -2.73 2.01 -2.74
CA LEU A 164 -3.39 3.33 -2.63
C LEU A 164 -4.84 3.22 -2.16
N SER A 165 -5.54 2.16 -2.58
CA SER A 165 -6.96 1.96 -2.29
C SER A 165 -7.23 1.22 -0.97
N LYS A 166 -6.28 0.40 -0.47
CA LYS A 166 -6.42 -0.37 0.77
C LYS A 166 -5.85 0.33 2.00
N GLU A 167 -4.86 1.21 1.83
CA GLU A 167 -4.20 1.87 2.95
C GLU A 167 -4.40 3.38 2.96
N VAL A 168 -4.52 3.93 4.16
CA VAL A 168 -4.75 5.35 4.41
C VAL A 168 -3.47 6.14 4.08
N LEU A 169 -3.30 6.44 2.79
CA LEU A 169 -2.63 7.61 2.17
C LEU A 169 -1.10 7.64 2.16
N PHE A 170 -0.52 8.09 1.04
CA PHE A 170 0.90 8.42 0.92
C PHE A 170 1.17 9.81 1.50
N THR A 171 2.27 9.96 2.25
CA THR A 171 2.79 11.27 2.63
C THR A 171 3.43 11.97 1.43
N GLU A 172 3.64 13.29 1.49
CA GLU A 172 4.36 13.98 0.41
C GLU A 172 5.77 13.41 0.18
N GLU A 173 6.46 12.94 1.22
CA GLU A 173 7.76 12.29 1.08
C GLU A 173 7.64 10.92 0.39
N ASP A 174 6.61 10.13 0.68
CA ASP A 174 6.36 8.87 -0.02
C ASP A 174 6.07 9.12 -1.51
N VAL A 175 5.20 10.09 -1.80
CA VAL A 175 4.90 10.49 -3.18
C VAL A 175 6.15 10.97 -3.87
N LYS A 176 6.97 11.80 -3.21
CA LYS A 176 8.24 12.30 -3.75
C LYS A 176 9.18 11.16 -4.13
N PHE A 177 9.32 10.15 -3.26
CA PHE A 177 10.15 8.99 -3.54
C PHE A 177 9.69 8.26 -4.81
N TYR A 178 8.43 7.86 -4.88
CA TYR A 178 7.92 7.10 -6.04
C TYR A 178 7.90 7.92 -7.33
N LEU A 179 7.60 9.22 -7.24
CA LEU A 179 7.67 10.12 -8.38
C LEU A 179 9.11 10.29 -8.88
N ALA A 180 10.10 10.34 -7.99
CA ALA A 180 11.50 10.40 -8.41
C ALA A 180 11.94 9.14 -9.15
N GLU A 181 11.57 7.94 -8.67
CA GLU A 181 11.84 6.68 -9.40
C GLU A 181 11.14 6.67 -10.77
N LEU A 182 9.91 7.16 -10.82
CA LEU A 182 9.11 7.21 -12.03
C LEU A 182 9.70 8.19 -13.05
N ALA A 183 10.20 9.33 -12.59
CA ALA A 183 10.87 10.31 -13.44
C ALA A 183 12.12 9.72 -14.09
N LEU A 184 12.91 8.89 -13.37
CA LEU A 184 14.05 8.18 -13.94
C LEU A 184 13.61 7.15 -15.00
N ALA A 185 12.54 6.40 -14.74
CA ALA A 185 12.00 5.46 -15.72
C ALA A 185 11.51 6.17 -17.00
N LEU A 186 10.78 7.28 -16.86
CA LEU A 186 10.29 8.07 -18.00
C LEU A 186 11.44 8.71 -18.79
N ASP A 187 12.44 9.26 -18.10
CA ASP A 187 13.64 9.82 -18.75
C ASP A 187 14.34 8.79 -19.64
N HIS A 188 14.54 7.58 -19.15
CA HIS A 188 15.15 6.51 -19.93
C HIS A 188 14.35 6.18 -21.21
N LEU A 189 13.02 6.09 -21.11
CA LEU A 189 12.16 5.88 -22.28
C LEU A 189 12.23 7.05 -23.27
N HIS A 190 12.20 8.27 -22.76
CA HIS A 190 12.27 9.51 -23.54
C HIS A 190 13.59 9.65 -24.28
N GLN A 191 14.71 9.25 -23.66
CA GLN A 191 16.04 9.20 -24.30
C GLN A 191 16.11 8.18 -25.45
N LEU A 192 15.38 7.08 -25.35
CA LEU A 192 15.20 6.11 -26.43
C LEU A 192 14.15 6.56 -27.48
N GLY A 193 13.56 7.74 -27.30
CA GLY A 193 12.54 8.28 -28.21
C GLY A 193 11.16 7.63 -28.07
N ILE A 194 10.91 6.92 -26.96
CA ILE A 194 9.68 6.20 -26.65
C ILE A 194 8.79 7.08 -25.77
N VAL A 195 7.54 7.29 -26.19
CA VAL A 195 6.52 7.94 -25.36
C VAL A 195 5.63 6.87 -24.74
N TYR A 196 5.43 6.91 -23.43
CA TYR A 196 4.78 5.84 -22.68
C TYR A 196 3.26 5.83 -22.83
N ARG A 197 2.60 7.00 -22.66
CA ARG A 197 1.19 7.32 -22.97
C ARG A 197 0.09 6.64 -22.15
N ASP A 198 0.42 5.74 -21.23
CA ASP A 198 -0.57 5.08 -20.37
C ASP A 198 -0.13 5.09 -18.90
N LEU A 199 0.34 6.24 -18.44
CA LEU A 199 0.73 6.42 -17.05
C LEU A 199 -0.49 6.57 -16.16
N LYS A 200 -0.67 5.56 -15.31
CA LYS A 200 -1.74 5.40 -14.33
C LYS A 200 -1.28 4.45 -13.22
N PRO A 201 -1.86 4.54 -12.01
CA PRO A 201 -1.49 3.71 -10.87
C PRO A 201 -1.44 2.20 -11.14
N GLU A 202 -2.36 1.68 -11.97
CA GLU A 202 -2.49 0.25 -12.26
C GLU A 202 -1.29 -0.30 -13.07
N ASN A 203 -0.55 0.56 -13.76
CA ASN A 203 0.62 0.18 -14.55
C ASN A 203 1.95 0.39 -13.78
N ILE A 204 1.89 0.73 -12.50
CA ILE A 204 3.06 0.90 -11.64
C ILE A 204 3.00 -0.21 -10.59
N LEU A 205 3.94 -1.16 -10.69
CA LEU A 205 4.01 -2.31 -9.80
C LEU A 205 5.14 -2.14 -8.79
N LEU A 206 5.06 -2.80 -7.64
CA LEU A 206 6.10 -2.81 -6.62
C LEU A 206 6.85 -4.15 -6.59
N ASP A 207 8.17 -4.09 -6.47
CA ASP A 207 8.99 -5.27 -6.20
C ASP A 207 8.97 -5.68 -4.71
N GLU A 208 9.66 -6.75 -4.33
CA GLU A 208 9.69 -7.27 -2.96
C GLU A 208 10.35 -6.35 -1.92
N ILE A 209 11.12 -5.36 -2.37
CA ILE A 209 11.79 -4.38 -1.51
C ILE A 209 10.92 -3.12 -1.38
N GLY A 210 10.08 -2.85 -2.38
CA GLY A 210 9.15 -1.72 -2.43
C GLY A 210 9.52 -0.64 -3.46
N HIS A 211 10.45 -0.92 -4.38
CA HIS A 211 10.71 -0.01 -5.49
C HIS A 211 9.66 -0.19 -6.59
N ILE A 212 9.36 0.88 -7.31
CA ILE A 212 8.42 0.80 -8.42
C ILE A 212 9.06 0.22 -9.68
N LYS A 213 8.24 -0.45 -10.49
CA LYS A 213 8.54 -0.82 -11.86
C LYS A 213 7.36 -0.53 -12.77
N LEU A 214 7.64 0.20 -13.84
CA LEU A 214 6.67 0.49 -14.89
C LEU A 214 6.44 -0.76 -15.75
N THR A 215 5.16 -1.06 -16.04
CA THR A 215 4.74 -2.22 -16.85
C THR A 215 3.74 -1.82 -17.94
N ASP A 216 3.31 -2.77 -18.77
CA ASP A 216 2.28 -2.62 -19.82
C ASP A 216 2.56 -1.56 -20.91
N PHE A 217 3.55 -1.84 -21.76
CA PHE A 217 3.96 -0.98 -22.88
C PHE A 217 3.06 -1.09 -24.13
N GLY A 218 1.88 -1.72 -24.02
CA GLY A 218 0.97 -1.99 -25.14
C GLY A 218 0.41 -0.73 -25.83
N LEU A 219 0.50 0.43 -25.16
CA LEU A 219 0.13 1.73 -25.72
C LEU A 219 1.33 2.64 -25.93
N SER A 220 2.55 2.21 -25.66
CA SER A 220 3.75 3.01 -25.91
C SER A 220 4.02 3.13 -27.41
N LYS A 221 4.75 4.18 -27.81
CA LYS A 221 5.06 4.43 -29.23
C LYS A 221 6.39 5.15 -29.38
N GLU A 222 7.22 4.65 -30.28
CA GLU A 222 8.40 5.35 -30.78
C GLU A 222 7.96 6.63 -31.52
N SER A 223 8.69 7.72 -31.33
CA SER A 223 8.41 9.00 -31.99
C SER A 223 8.83 8.95 -33.47
N VAL A 224 8.05 8.24 -34.31
CA VAL A 224 8.40 7.90 -35.71
C VAL A 224 8.27 9.07 -36.72
N ASP A 225 7.75 10.24 -36.34
CA ASP A 225 7.54 11.34 -37.31
C ASP A 225 8.70 12.34 -37.33
N GLN A 226 8.92 13.04 -38.45
CA GLN A 226 10.01 14.05 -38.61
C GLN A 226 9.96 15.17 -37.55
N GLU A 227 8.81 15.36 -36.90
CA GLU A 227 8.58 16.29 -35.78
C GLU A 227 8.51 15.63 -34.38
N LYS A 228 8.84 14.33 -34.24
CA LYS A 228 8.73 13.54 -32.99
C LYS A 228 7.34 13.53 -32.33
N LYS A 229 6.25 13.55 -33.12
CA LYS A 229 4.86 13.58 -32.63
C LYS A 229 4.10 12.27 -32.90
N ALA A 230 3.17 11.95 -32.01
CA ALA A 230 2.18 10.89 -32.18
C ALA A 230 0.76 11.48 -32.24
N TYR A 231 -0.13 10.95 -33.09
CA TYR A 231 -1.47 11.51 -33.32
C TYR A 231 -2.62 10.64 -32.80
N SER A 232 -2.31 9.50 -32.17
CA SER A 232 -3.31 8.51 -31.76
C SER A 232 -4.02 8.90 -30.46
N PHE A 233 -5.35 8.90 -30.45
CA PHE A 233 -6.16 9.02 -29.24
C PHE A 233 -6.14 7.68 -28.46
N CYS A 234 -5.34 7.57 -27.40
CA CYS A 234 -5.18 6.37 -26.57
C CYS A 234 -4.77 6.72 -25.13
N GLY A 235 -5.08 5.81 -24.18
CA GLY A 235 -4.86 5.98 -22.72
C GLY A 235 -6.16 6.03 -21.91
N THR A 236 -6.06 6.13 -20.59
CA THR A 236 -7.18 6.42 -19.68
C THR A 236 -7.50 7.93 -19.72
N VAL A 237 -8.76 8.30 -19.99
CA VAL A 237 -9.15 9.69 -20.34
C VAL A 237 -8.74 10.68 -19.26
N GLU A 238 -8.89 10.29 -18.00
CA GLU A 238 -8.60 11.03 -16.79
C GLU A 238 -7.12 11.44 -16.67
N TYR A 239 -6.21 10.68 -17.30
CA TYR A 239 -4.76 10.91 -17.30
C TYR A 239 -4.26 11.57 -18.59
N MET A 240 -5.13 11.76 -19.59
CA MET A 240 -4.71 12.31 -20.89
C MET A 240 -4.40 13.79 -20.82
N ALA A 241 -3.32 14.18 -21.48
CA ALA A 241 -2.97 15.58 -21.68
C ALA A 241 -3.95 16.31 -22.63
N PRO A 242 -4.13 17.64 -22.49
CA PRO A 242 -5.04 18.43 -23.34
C PRO A 242 -4.77 18.29 -24.84
N GLU A 243 -3.51 18.18 -25.25
CA GLU A 243 -3.11 17.99 -26.64
C GLU A 243 -3.50 16.62 -27.21
N VAL A 244 -3.52 15.58 -26.37
CA VAL A 244 -3.98 14.23 -26.71
C VAL A 244 -5.49 14.24 -26.89
N VAL A 245 -6.21 14.90 -25.97
CA VAL A 245 -7.67 15.06 -26.05
C VAL A 245 -8.09 15.82 -27.32
N ASN A 246 -7.35 16.87 -27.68
CA ASN A 246 -7.59 17.67 -28.89
C ASN A 246 -7.04 17.04 -30.18
N ARG A 247 -6.37 15.87 -30.12
CA ARG A 247 -5.77 15.18 -31.28
C ARG A 247 -4.79 16.04 -32.08
N ARG A 248 -4.10 16.99 -31.45
CA ARG A 248 -3.18 17.94 -32.12
C ARG A 248 -1.77 17.38 -32.37
N GLY A 249 -1.59 16.09 -32.15
CA GLY A 249 -0.26 15.49 -32.03
C GLY A 249 0.30 15.72 -30.63
N HIS A 250 0.98 14.72 -30.08
CA HIS A 250 1.55 14.76 -28.74
C HIS A 250 2.97 14.18 -28.74
N SER A 251 3.80 14.68 -27.85
CA SER A 251 5.18 14.26 -27.64
C SER A 251 5.36 13.72 -26.21
N GLN A 252 6.60 13.50 -25.82
CA GLN A 252 7.04 13.11 -24.46
C GLN A 252 6.47 14.02 -23.35
N SER A 253 6.13 15.27 -23.65
CA SER A 253 5.47 16.19 -22.71
C SER A 253 4.12 15.70 -22.20
N ALA A 254 3.43 14.82 -22.94
CA ALA A 254 2.16 14.25 -22.52
C ALA A 254 2.33 13.34 -21.30
N ASP A 255 3.45 12.60 -21.19
CA ASP A 255 3.73 11.75 -20.04
C ASP A 255 3.91 12.60 -18.77
N TRP A 256 4.51 13.80 -18.88
CA TRP A 256 4.63 14.74 -17.75
C TRP A 256 3.28 15.30 -17.27
N TRP A 257 2.28 15.41 -18.14
CA TRP A 257 0.92 15.73 -17.70
C TRP A 257 0.34 14.56 -16.89
N SER A 258 0.43 13.34 -17.40
CA SER A 258 -0.06 12.14 -16.70
C SER A 258 0.68 11.93 -15.37
N TYR A 259 1.97 12.27 -15.31
CA TYR A 259 2.78 12.30 -14.08
C TYR A 259 2.23 13.30 -13.06
N GLY A 260 1.78 14.48 -13.51
CA GLY A 260 1.08 15.46 -12.68
C GLY A 260 -0.29 14.97 -12.19
N VAL A 261 -1.05 14.27 -13.04
CA VAL A 261 -2.32 13.63 -12.64
C VAL A 261 -2.08 12.59 -11.55
N LEU A 262 -1.09 11.72 -11.75
CA LEU A 262 -0.68 10.71 -10.78
C LEU A 262 -0.23 11.35 -9.46
N MET A 263 0.63 12.37 -9.50
CA MET A 263 1.04 13.12 -8.31
C MET A 263 -0.17 13.67 -7.55
N PHE A 264 -1.11 14.31 -8.26
CA PHE A 264 -2.30 14.88 -7.65
C PHE A 264 -3.16 13.79 -7.00
N GLU A 265 -3.36 12.66 -7.68
CA GLU A 265 -4.15 11.56 -7.15
C GLU A 265 -3.47 10.89 -5.94
N MET A 266 -2.16 10.67 -5.98
CA MET A 266 -1.42 10.12 -4.84
C MET A 266 -1.46 11.04 -3.62
N LEU A 267 -1.46 12.37 -3.83
CA LEU A 267 -1.48 13.38 -2.77
C LEU A 267 -2.89 13.68 -2.22
N THR A 268 -3.94 13.45 -2.99
CA THR A 268 -5.31 13.89 -2.64
C THR A 268 -6.31 12.75 -2.56
N GLY A 269 -5.97 11.58 -3.09
CA GLY A 269 -6.90 10.46 -3.27
C GLY A 269 -7.97 10.70 -4.32
N THR A 270 -7.88 11.78 -5.11
CA THR A 270 -8.88 12.17 -6.11
C THR A 270 -8.22 12.61 -7.40
N LEU A 271 -8.95 12.49 -8.52
CA LEU A 271 -8.46 12.99 -9.80
C LEU A 271 -8.64 14.51 -9.91
N PRO A 272 -7.68 15.23 -10.53
CA PRO A 272 -7.74 16.68 -10.68
C PRO A 272 -8.85 17.13 -11.64
N PHE A 273 -9.20 16.29 -12.63
CA PHE A 273 -10.24 16.55 -13.61
C PHE A 273 -11.09 15.30 -13.81
N GLN A 274 -12.32 15.31 -13.30
CA GLN A 274 -13.26 14.20 -13.47
C GLN A 274 -14.70 14.72 -13.51
N GLY A 275 -15.42 14.38 -14.58
CA GLY A 275 -16.83 14.69 -14.77
C GLY A 275 -17.73 13.46 -14.56
N LYS A 276 -19.04 13.64 -14.71
CA LYS A 276 -20.03 12.56 -14.64
C LYS A 276 -19.93 11.59 -15.81
N ASP A 277 -19.41 12.08 -16.93
CA ASP A 277 -19.17 11.29 -18.13
C ASP A 277 -17.84 11.67 -18.81
N ARG A 278 -17.51 10.90 -19.84
CA ARG A 278 -16.27 11.06 -20.61
C ARG A 278 -16.16 12.42 -21.29
N ASN A 279 -17.25 12.98 -21.81
CA ASN A 279 -17.24 14.26 -22.52
C ASN A 279 -17.06 15.43 -21.53
N GLU A 280 -17.71 15.36 -20.38
CA GLU A 280 -17.52 16.33 -19.30
C GLU A 280 -16.08 16.29 -18.78
N THR A 281 -15.52 15.09 -18.57
CA THR A 281 -14.11 14.90 -18.17
C THR A 281 -13.15 15.52 -19.19
N MET A 282 -13.36 15.26 -20.48
CA MET A 282 -12.58 15.90 -21.56
C MET A 282 -12.68 17.42 -21.53
N ASN A 283 -13.89 17.97 -21.35
CA ASN A 283 -14.10 19.41 -21.24
C ASN A 283 -13.37 20.00 -20.02
N MET A 284 -13.35 19.30 -18.89
CA MET A 284 -12.61 19.72 -17.70
C MET A 284 -11.10 19.74 -17.95
N ILE A 285 -10.53 18.69 -18.54
CA ILE A 285 -9.11 18.65 -18.92
C ILE A 285 -8.76 19.86 -19.80
N LEU A 286 -9.61 20.17 -20.78
CA LEU A 286 -9.38 21.26 -21.71
C LEU A 286 -9.54 22.66 -21.11
N LYS A 287 -10.48 22.87 -20.18
CA LYS A 287 -10.92 24.23 -19.79
C LYS A 287 -10.93 24.53 -18.29
N ALA A 288 -11.07 23.52 -17.42
CA ALA A 288 -11.24 23.76 -15.98
C ALA A 288 -9.97 24.34 -15.34
N LYS A 289 -10.14 25.23 -14.37
CA LYS A 289 -9.02 25.65 -13.52
C LYS A 289 -8.70 24.52 -12.55
N LEU A 290 -7.41 24.26 -12.33
CA LEU A 290 -6.97 23.30 -11.31
C LEU A 290 -7.38 23.82 -9.93
N GLY A 291 -8.21 23.06 -9.21
CA GLY A 291 -8.49 23.32 -7.80
C GLY A 291 -7.28 22.90 -6.97
N MET A 292 -6.48 23.87 -6.49
CA MET A 292 -5.29 23.55 -5.71
C MET A 292 -5.65 23.30 -4.23
N PRO A 293 -5.35 22.11 -3.67
CA PRO A 293 -5.58 21.85 -2.27
C PRO A 293 -4.63 22.68 -1.40
N GLN A 294 -5.18 23.40 -0.42
CA GLN A 294 -4.42 24.31 0.44
C GLN A 294 -3.51 23.58 1.44
N PHE A 295 -3.77 22.30 1.67
CA PHE A 295 -3.03 21.47 2.62
C PHE A 295 -1.69 20.98 2.07
N LEU A 296 -1.47 21.08 0.74
CA LEU A 296 -0.20 20.69 0.12
C LEU A 296 0.88 21.73 0.39
N SER A 297 2.14 21.28 0.48
CA SER A 297 3.30 22.16 0.61
C SER A 297 3.40 23.16 -0.55
N ALA A 298 4.08 24.28 -0.33
CA ALA A 298 4.28 25.28 -1.37
C ALA A 298 5.01 24.69 -2.59
N GLU A 299 5.95 23.77 -2.31
CA GLU A 299 6.74 23.01 -3.27
C GLU A 299 5.86 22.06 -4.08
N ALA A 300 5.01 21.24 -3.42
CA ALA A 300 4.09 20.34 -4.11
C ALA A 300 3.10 21.11 -5.01
N GLN A 301 2.51 22.18 -4.48
CA GLN A 301 1.62 23.04 -5.26
C GLN A 301 2.33 23.71 -6.44
N SER A 302 3.59 24.13 -6.25
CA SER A 302 4.42 24.70 -7.31
C SER A 302 4.63 23.70 -8.44
N LEU A 303 5.05 22.48 -8.10
CA LEU A 303 5.29 21.42 -9.06
C LEU A 303 4.03 21.11 -9.88
N LEU A 304 2.89 20.93 -9.20
CA LEU A 304 1.59 20.69 -9.85
C LEU A 304 1.20 21.84 -10.82
N ARG A 305 1.42 23.11 -10.44
CA ARG A 305 1.15 24.26 -11.33
C ARG A 305 2.01 24.24 -12.59
N MET A 306 3.25 23.75 -12.50
CA MET A 306 4.17 23.69 -13.64
C MET A 306 3.91 22.47 -14.53
N LEU A 307 3.47 21.33 -13.97
CA LEU A 307 3.05 20.14 -14.71
C LEU A 307 1.69 20.33 -15.42
N PHE A 308 0.75 21.06 -14.82
CA PHE A 308 -0.57 21.31 -15.42
C PHE A 308 -0.63 22.52 -16.36
N LYS A 309 0.48 22.84 -17.02
CA LYS A 309 0.49 23.80 -18.12
C LYS A 309 -0.12 23.15 -19.37
N ARG A 310 -1.20 23.74 -19.87
CA ARG A 310 -1.94 23.21 -21.03
C ARG A 310 -1.16 23.29 -22.33
N ASN A 311 -0.37 24.34 -22.51
CA ASN A 311 0.57 24.41 -23.62
C ASN A 311 1.75 23.47 -23.31
N PRO A 312 1.99 22.42 -24.12
CA PRO A 312 3.04 21.45 -23.85
C PRO A 312 4.45 22.06 -23.81
N ALA A 313 4.71 23.11 -24.58
CA ALA A 313 6.00 23.80 -24.62
C ALA A 313 6.31 24.61 -23.35
N ASN A 314 5.30 24.91 -22.54
CA ASN A 314 5.48 25.64 -21.27
C ASN A 314 5.40 24.70 -20.06
N ARG A 315 5.26 23.39 -20.30
CA ARG A 315 5.07 22.38 -19.26
C ARG A 315 6.42 21.90 -18.77
N LEU A 316 6.57 21.80 -17.45
CA LEU A 316 7.79 21.29 -16.84
C LEU A 316 8.11 19.89 -17.39
N GLY A 317 9.37 19.68 -17.78
CA GLY A 317 9.84 18.44 -18.40
C GLY A 317 9.78 18.45 -19.93
N SER A 318 9.30 19.52 -20.57
CA SER A 318 9.30 19.63 -22.04
C SER A 318 10.69 19.63 -22.65
N GLU A 319 11.66 20.22 -21.94
CA GLU A 319 13.08 20.25 -22.31
C GLU A 319 13.89 19.09 -21.68
N GLY A 320 13.21 18.11 -21.06
CA GLY A 320 13.80 16.93 -20.46
C GLY A 320 13.67 16.85 -18.94
N VAL A 321 14.02 15.69 -18.37
CA VAL A 321 13.80 15.39 -16.94
C VAL A 321 14.57 16.31 -16.00
N GLU A 322 15.66 16.93 -16.46
CA GLU A 322 16.50 17.76 -15.61
C GLU A 322 15.75 18.97 -15.03
N GLU A 323 14.71 19.44 -15.70
CA GLU A 323 13.80 20.45 -15.13
C GLU A 323 13.00 19.91 -13.93
N ILE A 324 12.57 18.65 -14.00
CA ILE A 324 11.88 17.94 -12.92
C ILE A 324 12.86 17.74 -11.75
N LYS A 325 14.08 17.24 -12.02
CA LYS A 325 15.08 16.93 -10.99
C LYS A 325 15.51 18.15 -10.17
N ARG A 326 15.58 19.33 -10.82
CA ARG A 326 15.96 20.60 -10.16
C ARG A 326 14.83 21.26 -9.38
N HIS A 327 13.59 20.80 -9.51
CA HIS A 327 12.47 21.42 -8.80
C HIS A 327 12.61 21.21 -7.28
N LEU A 328 12.32 22.25 -6.49
CA LEU A 328 12.50 22.25 -5.02
C LEU A 328 11.80 21.10 -4.29
N PHE A 329 10.70 20.59 -4.85
CA PHE A 329 10.02 19.41 -4.34
C PHE A 329 10.95 18.19 -4.23
N PHE A 330 11.96 18.05 -5.11
CA PHE A 330 12.92 16.94 -5.08
C PHE A 330 14.29 17.31 -4.48
N ALA A 331 14.40 18.43 -3.76
CA ALA A 331 15.69 18.96 -3.29
C ALA A 331 16.48 18.00 -2.38
N ASN A 332 15.80 17.09 -1.68
CA ASN A 332 16.41 16.09 -0.79
C ASN A 332 16.64 14.72 -1.46
N ILE A 333 16.39 14.57 -2.76
CA ILE A 333 16.59 13.32 -3.49
C ILE A 333 18.01 13.26 -4.05
N ASP A 334 18.73 12.21 -3.65
CA ASP A 334 19.99 11.81 -4.29
C ASP A 334 19.66 10.88 -5.48
N TRP A 335 19.62 11.46 -6.68
CA TRP A 335 19.19 10.77 -7.90
C TRP A 335 20.10 9.61 -8.30
N ASP A 336 21.40 9.70 -8.03
CA ASP A 336 22.36 8.64 -8.35
C ASP A 336 22.19 7.45 -7.42
N LYS A 337 22.04 7.70 -6.11
CA LYS A 337 21.73 6.65 -5.14
C LYS A 337 20.35 6.03 -5.41
N LEU A 338 19.37 6.85 -5.79
CA LEU A 338 18.04 6.36 -6.14
C LEU A 338 18.12 5.42 -7.34
N TYR A 339 18.79 5.82 -8.42
CA TYR A 339 19.00 4.98 -9.61
C TYR A 339 19.69 3.65 -9.27
N LYS A 340 20.69 3.68 -8.38
CA LYS A 340 21.38 2.47 -7.89
C LYS A 340 20.59 1.65 -6.87
N ARG A 341 19.40 2.11 -6.48
CA ARG A 341 18.52 1.49 -5.47
C ARG A 341 19.17 1.42 -4.08
N GLU A 342 19.99 2.40 -3.75
CA GLU A 342 20.66 2.53 -2.44
C GLU A 342 19.80 3.30 -1.42
N VAL A 343 18.75 4.00 -1.88
CA VAL A 343 17.77 4.68 -1.03
C VAL A 343 16.67 3.69 -0.65
N GLN A 344 16.39 3.54 0.64
CA GLN A 344 15.34 2.62 1.08
C GLN A 344 13.94 3.13 0.70
N PRO A 345 13.09 2.28 0.12
CA PRO A 345 11.70 2.63 -0.14
C PRO A 345 10.94 2.95 1.15
N PRO A 346 9.98 3.89 1.11
CA PRO A 346 9.15 4.24 2.27
C PRO A 346 8.26 3.08 2.72
N PHE A 347 7.95 2.16 1.80
CA PHE A 347 7.14 0.98 2.08
C PHE A 347 7.85 -0.26 1.56
N LYS A 348 7.93 -1.29 2.41
CA LYS A 348 8.40 -2.63 2.06
C LYS A 348 7.21 -3.60 2.09
N PRO A 349 6.86 -4.27 0.98
CA PRO A 349 5.77 -5.23 0.96
C PRO A 349 5.92 -6.39 1.96
N ALA A 350 4.79 -6.85 2.50
CA ALA A 350 4.75 -8.02 3.36
C ALA A 350 5.36 -9.24 2.65
N SER A 351 6.32 -9.89 3.29
CA SER A 351 7.10 -10.98 2.71
C SER A 351 6.63 -12.33 3.28
N GLY A 352 6.02 -13.17 2.43
CA GLY A 352 5.68 -14.58 2.71
C GLY A 352 6.56 -15.56 1.92
N LYS A 353 6.00 -16.70 1.50
CA LYS A 353 6.64 -17.62 0.56
C LYS A 353 6.91 -16.93 -0.79
N PRO A 354 7.90 -17.40 -1.57
CA PRO A 354 8.22 -16.83 -2.87
C PRO A 354 7.06 -16.75 -3.89
N ASP A 355 6.06 -17.62 -3.78
CA ASP A 355 4.90 -17.74 -4.66
C ASP A 355 3.59 -17.19 -4.06
N ASP A 356 3.70 -16.46 -2.95
CA ASP A 356 2.57 -15.77 -2.35
C ASP A 356 2.10 -14.59 -3.21
N THR A 357 0.79 -14.36 -3.17
CA THR A 357 0.09 -13.42 -4.05
C THR A 357 -0.87 -12.52 -3.27
N PHE A 358 -0.54 -12.16 -2.02
CA PHE A 358 -1.41 -11.36 -1.13
C PHE A 358 -1.77 -9.99 -1.71
N CYS A 359 -0.85 -9.42 -2.48
CA CYS A 359 -1.04 -8.12 -3.11
C CYS A 359 -1.88 -8.18 -4.40
N PHE A 360 -2.31 -9.37 -4.84
CA PHE A 360 -3.13 -9.56 -6.04
C PHE A 360 -4.59 -9.84 -5.68
N ASP A 361 -5.51 -9.46 -6.57
CA ASP A 361 -6.95 -9.63 -6.35
C ASP A 361 -7.33 -11.12 -6.17
N PRO A 362 -8.00 -11.50 -5.07
CA PRO A 362 -8.54 -12.84 -4.85
C PRO A 362 -9.44 -13.34 -5.99
N GLU A 363 -10.14 -12.44 -6.70
CA GLU A 363 -10.97 -12.80 -7.86
C GLU A 363 -10.15 -13.48 -8.96
N PHE A 364 -8.87 -13.13 -9.10
CA PHE A 364 -7.97 -13.78 -10.07
C PHE A 364 -7.23 -14.95 -9.42
N THR A 365 -6.63 -14.75 -8.25
CA THR A 365 -5.75 -15.77 -7.65
C THR A 365 -6.49 -17.02 -7.19
N ALA A 366 -7.80 -16.96 -6.94
CA ALA A 366 -8.64 -18.12 -6.65
C ALA A 366 -9.05 -18.93 -7.91
N LYS A 367 -8.83 -18.41 -9.12
CA LYS A 367 -9.16 -19.13 -10.37
C LYS A 367 -8.14 -20.23 -10.61
N THR A 368 -8.62 -21.40 -11.06
CA THR A 368 -7.72 -22.50 -11.44
C THR A 368 -6.76 -22.05 -12.56
N PRO A 369 -5.45 -22.24 -12.41
CA PRO A 369 -4.45 -21.84 -13.40
C PRO A 369 -4.48 -22.76 -14.63
N LYS A 370 -5.51 -22.60 -15.46
CA LYS A 370 -5.64 -23.32 -16.74
C LYS A 370 -5.60 -22.35 -17.90
N ASP A 371 -4.65 -22.59 -18.81
CA ASP A 371 -4.59 -21.92 -20.10
C ASP A 371 -5.56 -22.57 -21.10
N SER A 372 -6.52 -21.80 -21.64
CA SER A 372 -7.55 -22.32 -22.55
C SER A 372 -6.99 -22.52 -23.96
N PRO A 373 -7.35 -23.57 -24.72
CA PRO A 373 -6.88 -23.75 -26.09
C PRO A 373 -7.10 -22.51 -26.97
N GLY A 374 -6.13 -22.18 -27.82
CA GLY A 374 -6.22 -21.06 -28.75
C GLY A 374 -6.40 -21.57 -30.18
N LEU A 375 -7.43 -21.11 -30.88
CA LEU A 375 -7.61 -21.40 -32.30
C LEU A 375 -6.42 -20.84 -33.12
N PRO A 376 -5.97 -21.53 -34.18
CA PRO A 376 -4.93 -21.02 -35.06
C PRO A 376 -5.35 -19.68 -35.68
N ALA A 377 -4.41 -18.75 -35.79
CA ALA A 377 -4.69 -17.46 -36.44
C ALA A 377 -4.72 -17.61 -37.98
N SER A 378 -5.37 -16.68 -38.68
CA SER A 378 -5.32 -16.64 -40.16
C SER A 378 -3.87 -16.46 -40.66
N ALA A 379 -3.56 -16.92 -41.89
CA ALA A 379 -2.20 -16.88 -42.45
C ALA A 379 -1.56 -15.46 -42.39
N ASN A 380 -2.33 -14.41 -42.70
CA ASN A 380 -1.89 -13.01 -42.60
C ASN A 380 -1.57 -12.58 -41.17
N ALA A 381 -2.24 -13.15 -40.16
CA ALA A 381 -1.93 -12.91 -38.75
C ALA A 381 -0.59 -13.53 -38.36
N HIS A 382 -0.28 -14.72 -38.89
CA HIS A 382 0.93 -15.46 -38.57
C HIS A 382 2.18 -14.79 -39.14
N GLN A 383 2.10 -14.21 -40.35
CA GLN A 383 3.21 -13.49 -40.98
C GLN A 383 3.65 -12.25 -40.19
N LEU A 384 2.70 -11.49 -39.61
CA LEU A 384 2.99 -10.26 -38.86
C LEU A 384 3.88 -10.50 -37.62
N PHE A 385 3.75 -11.69 -37.01
CA PHE A 385 4.51 -12.10 -35.82
C PHE A 385 5.78 -12.90 -36.15
N LYS A 386 6.22 -12.94 -37.41
CA LYS A 386 7.53 -13.51 -37.75
C LYS A 386 8.62 -12.73 -37.00
N GLY A 387 9.51 -13.45 -36.30
CA GLY A 387 10.56 -12.87 -35.47
C GLY A 387 10.13 -12.45 -34.04
N PHE A 388 8.96 -12.87 -33.55
CA PHE A 388 8.49 -12.58 -32.18
C PHE A 388 9.29 -13.31 -31.08
N SER A 389 9.92 -14.45 -31.41
CA SER A 389 10.66 -15.24 -30.43
C SER A 389 11.95 -14.53 -29.98
N PHE A 390 12.17 -14.43 -28.68
CA PHE A 390 13.31 -13.78 -28.03
C PHE A 390 13.66 -14.49 -26.72
N VAL A 391 14.96 -14.56 -26.41
CA VAL A 391 15.51 -15.03 -25.12
C VAL A 391 16.59 -14.04 -24.69
N ALA A 392 16.47 -13.47 -23.50
CA ALA A 392 17.41 -12.46 -23.01
C ALA A 392 18.80 -13.06 -22.72
N THR A 393 19.87 -12.43 -23.22
CA THR A 393 21.25 -12.88 -23.02
C THR A 393 21.72 -12.76 -21.55
N SER A 394 21.12 -11.82 -20.80
CA SER A 394 21.50 -11.50 -19.40
C SER A 394 21.21 -12.63 -18.40
N ILE A 395 20.39 -13.62 -18.78
CA ILE A 395 20.14 -14.84 -17.98
C ILE A 395 21.42 -15.67 -17.79
N ALA A 396 22.47 -15.47 -18.58
CA ALA A 396 23.75 -16.18 -18.40
C ALA A 396 24.78 -15.40 -17.56
N GLU A 397 24.65 -14.08 -17.42
CA GLU A 397 25.64 -13.19 -16.80
C GLU A 397 25.28 -12.82 -15.35
N GLU A 398 23.99 -12.62 -15.03
CA GLU A 398 23.52 -12.34 -13.67
C GLU A 398 23.79 -13.52 -12.69
N TYR A 399 23.93 -14.75 -13.21
CA TYR A 399 24.10 -15.96 -12.40
C TYR A 399 25.56 -16.38 -12.17
N LYS A 400 26.54 -15.64 -12.71
CA LYS A 400 27.96 -15.85 -12.36
C LYS A 400 28.38 -15.15 -11.08
N ILE A 401 27.52 -14.28 -10.51
CA ILE A 401 27.82 -13.52 -9.29
C ILE A 401 26.64 -13.62 -8.33
N THR A 402 26.50 -14.78 -7.67
CA THR A 402 25.99 -14.90 -6.29
C THR A 402 25.98 -16.38 -5.87
N PRO A 403 26.98 -16.85 -5.11
CA PRO A 403 26.81 -18.08 -4.34
C PRO A 403 26.04 -17.70 -3.07
N ILE A 404 24.71 -17.83 -3.09
CA ILE A 404 23.95 -17.88 -1.84
C ILE A 404 24.12 -19.30 -1.30
N THR A 405 25.13 -19.46 -0.44
CA THR A 405 25.31 -20.64 0.39
C THR A 405 24.04 -20.88 1.19
N SER A 406 23.41 -22.02 0.92
CA SER A 406 22.32 -22.58 1.71
C SER A 406 22.86 -22.96 3.09
N ALA A 407 22.78 -22.04 4.05
CA ALA A 407 22.93 -22.36 5.46
C ALA A 407 22.12 -21.35 6.29
N ASN A 408 21.20 -21.88 7.10
CA ASN A 408 20.29 -21.20 8.03
C ASN A 408 19.03 -20.60 7.42
N VAL A 409 18.16 -21.46 6.86
CA VAL A 409 16.74 -21.14 6.70
C VAL A 409 16.07 -21.23 8.08
N LEU A 410 15.79 -20.06 8.67
CA LEU A 410 14.90 -19.92 9.83
C LEU A 410 13.43 -20.16 9.39
N PRO A 411 12.51 -20.53 10.31
CA PRO A 411 11.19 -21.02 9.92
C PRO A 411 10.37 -19.90 9.24
N ILE A 412 10.04 -20.11 7.97
CA ILE A 412 9.20 -19.22 7.15
C ILE A 412 7.73 -19.50 7.51
N VAL A 413 6.97 -18.45 7.84
CA VAL A 413 5.51 -18.48 8.09
C VAL A 413 4.81 -19.05 6.85
N GLN A 414 3.99 -20.11 6.97
CA GLN A 414 3.24 -20.67 5.84
C GLN A 414 1.82 -20.11 5.82
N ILE A 415 1.49 -19.36 4.76
CA ILE A 415 0.11 -18.91 4.56
C ILE A 415 -0.52 -19.81 3.51
N ASN A 416 -1.48 -20.63 3.95
CA ASN A 416 -2.15 -21.59 3.07
C ASN A 416 -3.39 -20.93 2.46
N GLY A 417 -3.21 -20.33 1.28
CA GLY A 417 -4.33 -19.89 0.46
C GLY A 417 -5.01 -21.09 -0.22
N ASN A 418 -6.25 -21.41 0.18
CA ASN A 418 -7.23 -22.29 -0.47
C ASN A 418 -6.84 -23.73 -0.87
N ALA A 419 -5.61 -24.20 -0.64
CA ALA A 419 -5.21 -25.57 -0.99
C ALA A 419 -5.39 -26.59 0.15
N ALA A 420 -5.28 -26.13 1.40
CA ALA A 420 -5.53 -26.94 2.60
C ALA A 420 -6.50 -26.20 3.52
N GLN A 421 -7.57 -26.86 3.95
CA GLN A 421 -8.44 -26.31 4.99
C GLN A 421 -7.72 -26.35 6.33
N PHE A 422 -7.98 -25.36 7.20
CA PHE A 422 -7.39 -25.33 8.54
C PHE A 422 -7.52 -26.68 9.27
N GLY A 423 -8.70 -27.33 9.16
CA GLY A 423 -8.98 -28.64 9.77
C GLY A 423 -8.22 -29.83 9.20
N GLU A 424 -7.53 -29.68 8.06
CA GLU A 424 -6.67 -30.72 7.48
C GLU A 424 -5.24 -30.68 8.05
N VAL A 425 -4.81 -29.52 8.55
CA VAL A 425 -3.46 -29.29 9.08
C VAL A 425 -3.46 -29.27 10.60
N TYR A 426 -4.51 -28.72 11.21
CA TYR A 426 -4.62 -28.49 12.64
C TYR A 426 -5.91 -29.08 13.21
N GLU A 427 -5.79 -29.74 14.36
CA GLU A 427 -6.92 -30.20 15.15
C GLU A 427 -7.23 -29.17 16.25
N LEU A 428 -8.46 -28.64 16.28
CA LEU A 428 -8.91 -27.75 17.36
C LEU A 428 -9.10 -28.50 18.67
N LYS A 429 -8.72 -27.86 19.76
CA LYS A 429 -8.93 -28.33 21.12
C LYS A 429 -9.77 -27.30 21.91
N GLU A 430 -9.53 -27.17 23.20
CA GLU A 430 -10.27 -26.29 24.10
C GLU A 430 -10.09 -24.79 23.81
N ASP A 431 -11.04 -24.00 24.29
CA ASP A 431 -10.95 -22.54 24.32
C ASP A 431 -9.89 -22.10 25.34
N ILE A 432 -8.98 -21.24 24.91
CA ILE A 432 -7.94 -20.65 25.76
C ILE A 432 -8.14 -19.14 25.97
N GLY A 433 -9.04 -18.52 25.19
CA GLY A 433 -9.43 -17.13 25.39
C GLY A 433 -10.62 -16.73 24.52
N VAL A 434 -11.45 -15.81 25.01
CA VAL A 434 -12.60 -15.28 24.26
C VAL A 434 -12.52 -13.75 24.25
N GLY A 435 -12.41 -13.17 23.05
CA GLY A 435 -12.46 -11.73 22.83
C GLY A 435 -13.81 -11.31 22.23
N SER A 436 -14.01 -9.99 22.10
CA SER A 436 -15.28 -9.43 21.59
C SER A 436 -15.56 -9.78 20.11
N TYR A 437 -14.51 -10.03 19.34
CA TYR A 437 -14.55 -10.26 17.89
C TYR A 437 -13.75 -11.50 17.44
N SER A 438 -13.12 -12.21 18.37
CA SER A 438 -12.30 -13.40 18.07
C SER A 438 -12.36 -14.43 19.20
N VAL A 439 -12.07 -15.68 18.86
CA VAL A 439 -11.95 -16.79 19.82
C VAL A 439 -10.57 -17.40 19.68
N CYS A 440 -9.84 -17.51 20.79
CA CYS A 440 -8.55 -18.16 20.85
C CYS A 440 -8.73 -19.60 21.35
N LYS A 441 -8.23 -20.57 20.59
CA LYS A 441 -8.26 -22.00 20.93
C LYS A 441 -6.84 -22.57 20.94
N ARG A 442 -6.63 -23.62 21.73
CA ARG A 442 -5.46 -24.49 21.53
C ARG A 442 -5.69 -25.33 20.28
N CYS A 443 -4.67 -25.55 19.48
CA CYS A 443 -4.71 -26.47 18.36
C CYS A 443 -3.43 -27.32 18.30
N VAL A 444 -3.52 -28.48 17.65
CA VAL A 444 -2.41 -29.42 17.51
C VAL A 444 -2.17 -29.66 16.03
N HIS A 445 -0.93 -29.51 15.58
CA HIS A 445 -0.55 -29.78 14.20
C HIS A 445 -0.63 -31.29 13.94
N ALA A 446 -1.43 -31.70 12.96
CA ALA A 446 -1.83 -33.10 12.76
C ALA A 446 -0.65 -34.05 12.52
N THR A 447 0.41 -33.61 11.85
CA THR A 447 1.59 -34.45 11.55
C THR A 447 2.71 -34.40 12.59
N THR A 448 3.04 -33.22 13.11
CA THR A 448 4.15 -33.04 14.06
C THR A 448 3.73 -33.25 15.51
N ASN A 449 2.42 -33.26 15.78
CA ASN A 449 1.83 -33.31 17.12
C ASN A 449 2.29 -32.14 18.02
N MET A 450 2.76 -31.05 17.43
CA MET A 450 3.13 -29.82 18.15
C MET A 450 1.90 -28.99 18.48
N GLU A 451 1.92 -28.35 19.65
CA GLU A 451 0.81 -27.54 20.14
C GLU A 451 1.00 -26.06 19.81
N PHE A 452 -0.09 -25.42 19.41
CA PHE A 452 -0.15 -24.01 19.01
C PHE A 452 -1.40 -23.34 19.58
N ALA A 453 -1.42 -22.01 19.55
CA ALA A 453 -2.63 -21.23 19.74
C ALA A 453 -3.18 -20.83 18.35
N VAL A 454 -4.51 -20.80 18.20
CA VAL A 454 -5.15 -20.25 17.01
C VAL A 454 -6.17 -19.19 17.41
N LYS A 455 -6.02 -17.99 16.87
CA LYS A 455 -6.99 -16.90 16.99
C LYS A 455 -7.91 -16.94 15.76
N ILE A 456 -9.19 -17.20 16.00
CA ILE A 456 -10.23 -17.31 14.97
C ILE A 456 -11.00 -15.99 14.94
N ILE A 457 -10.90 -15.25 13.84
CA ILE A 457 -11.45 -13.90 13.68
C ILE A 457 -12.58 -13.94 12.67
N ASP A 458 -13.74 -13.39 13.04
CA ASP A 458 -14.89 -13.24 12.14
C ASP A 458 -14.73 -11.98 11.27
N LYS A 459 -14.52 -12.16 9.96
CA LYS A 459 -14.29 -11.07 8.99
C LYS A 459 -15.46 -10.10 8.89
N SER A 460 -16.68 -10.53 9.26
CA SER A 460 -17.85 -9.66 9.29
C SER A 460 -17.82 -8.66 10.44
N LYS A 461 -17.04 -8.96 11.50
CA LYS A 461 -16.91 -8.12 12.70
C LYS A 461 -15.65 -7.27 12.67
N ARG A 462 -14.54 -7.79 12.12
CA ARG A 462 -13.24 -7.11 12.07
C ARG A 462 -12.41 -7.58 10.89
N ASP A 463 -11.74 -6.65 10.23
CA ASP A 463 -10.69 -6.96 9.25
C ASP A 463 -9.35 -7.23 9.96
N PRO A 464 -8.77 -8.44 9.84
CA PRO A 464 -7.51 -8.80 10.49
C PRO A 464 -6.26 -8.47 9.66
N SER A 465 -6.41 -7.86 8.47
CA SER A 465 -5.30 -7.66 7.52
C SER A 465 -4.11 -6.91 8.13
N GLU A 466 -4.37 -5.82 8.87
CA GLU A 466 -3.33 -5.03 9.55
C GLU A 466 -2.60 -5.85 10.64
N GLU A 467 -3.34 -6.62 11.45
CA GLU A 467 -2.77 -7.48 12.49
C GLU A 467 -1.83 -8.53 11.89
N ILE A 468 -2.24 -9.15 10.78
CA ILE A 468 -1.40 -10.10 10.04
C ILE A 468 -0.13 -9.43 9.52
N GLU A 469 -0.24 -8.27 8.87
CA GLU A 469 0.90 -7.57 8.29
C GLU A 469 1.94 -7.19 9.35
N ILE A 470 1.49 -6.63 10.48
CA ILE A 470 2.35 -6.28 11.62
C ILE A 470 3.05 -7.53 12.17
N LEU A 471 2.31 -8.61 12.40
CA LEU A 471 2.88 -9.84 12.96
C LEU A 471 3.86 -10.54 11.99
N MET A 472 3.58 -10.52 10.68
CA MET A 472 4.50 -11.05 9.68
C MET A 472 5.81 -10.25 9.64
N ARG A 473 5.73 -8.92 9.81
CA ARG A 473 6.88 -8.03 9.68
C ARG A 473 7.73 -7.96 10.95
N TYR A 474 7.09 -7.95 12.12
CA TYR A 474 7.75 -7.67 13.41
C TYR A 474 7.72 -8.84 14.39
N GLY A 475 6.98 -9.92 14.11
CA GLY A 475 6.85 -11.10 14.98
C GLY A 475 8.10 -11.96 15.14
N GLN A 476 9.20 -11.60 14.48
CA GLN A 476 10.53 -12.19 14.70
C GLN A 476 11.25 -11.63 15.93
N HIS A 477 10.82 -10.47 16.43
CA HIS A 477 11.38 -9.92 17.66
C HIS A 477 11.11 -10.90 18.82
N PRO A 478 12.12 -11.22 19.65
CA PRO A 478 11.99 -12.27 20.67
C PRO A 478 10.80 -12.01 21.57
N ASN A 479 10.50 -10.77 21.96
CA ASN A 479 9.39 -10.46 22.88
C ASN A 479 8.04 -10.15 22.20
N ILE A 480 7.87 -10.47 20.92
CA ILE A 480 6.60 -10.36 20.19
C ILE A 480 6.10 -11.77 19.86
N ILE A 481 4.80 -11.99 19.90
CA ILE A 481 4.24 -13.29 19.52
C ILE A 481 4.56 -13.62 18.05
N THR A 482 5.03 -14.84 17.81
CA THR A 482 5.35 -15.29 16.46
C THR A 482 4.12 -15.92 15.81
N LEU A 483 3.73 -15.34 14.67
CA LEU A 483 2.77 -15.93 13.75
C LEU A 483 3.44 -17.09 12.99
N LYS A 484 2.82 -18.26 12.99
CA LYS A 484 3.30 -19.48 12.32
C LYS A 484 2.61 -19.69 11.00
N ASP A 485 1.28 -19.69 11.01
CA ASP A 485 0.46 -19.90 9.82
C ASP A 485 -0.78 -19.02 9.81
N VAL A 486 -1.32 -18.77 8.61
CA VAL A 486 -2.60 -18.08 8.40
C VAL A 486 -3.47 -18.87 7.44
N PHE A 487 -4.75 -19.03 7.80
CA PHE A 487 -5.78 -19.61 6.94
C PHE A 487 -6.95 -18.64 6.81
N ASP A 488 -7.54 -18.56 5.61
CA ASP A 488 -8.74 -17.77 5.32
C ASP A 488 -9.75 -18.65 4.59
N ASP A 489 -10.92 -18.89 5.19
CA ASP A 489 -12.00 -19.68 4.59
C ASP A 489 -13.09 -18.81 3.93
N GLY A 490 -12.83 -17.50 3.81
CA GLY A 490 -13.75 -16.50 3.29
C GLY A 490 -14.59 -15.81 4.36
N ARG A 491 -14.96 -16.52 5.45
CA ARG A 491 -15.75 -15.97 6.56
C ARG A 491 -14.90 -15.73 7.81
N TYR A 492 -14.03 -16.68 8.12
CA TYR A 492 -13.12 -16.65 9.25
C TYR A 492 -11.67 -16.62 8.79
N VAL A 493 -10.85 -15.92 9.56
CA VAL A 493 -9.39 -15.98 9.47
C VAL A 493 -8.84 -16.66 10.71
N TYR A 494 -7.92 -17.59 10.51
CA TYR A 494 -7.26 -18.37 11.55
C TYR A 494 -5.80 -17.94 11.61
N LEU A 495 -5.39 -17.29 12.69
CA LEU A 495 -4.01 -16.90 12.96
C LEU A 495 -3.40 -17.92 13.92
N VAL A 496 -2.51 -18.78 13.42
CA VAL A 496 -1.82 -19.78 14.24
C VAL A 496 -0.53 -19.18 14.79
N THR A 497 -0.35 -19.20 16.10
CA THR A 497 0.79 -18.61 16.81
C THR A 497 1.38 -19.59 17.82
N ASP A 498 2.55 -19.25 18.38
CA ASP A 498 3.11 -20.00 19.50
C ASP A 498 2.15 -20.06 20.69
N LEU A 499 2.01 -21.24 21.31
CA LEU A 499 1.21 -21.41 22.52
C LEU A 499 1.95 -20.87 23.74
N MET A 500 1.41 -19.82 24.36
CA MET A 500 1.98 -19.21 25.58
C MET A 500 1.62 -20.03 26.82
N LYS A 501 2.49 -20.96 27.23
CA LYS A 501 2.23 -21.89 28.36
C LYS A 501 2.43 -21.26 29.74
N GLY A 502 3.14 -20.13 29.80
CA GLY A 502 3.47 -19.46 31.05
C GLY A 502 2.30 -18.68 31.69
N GLY A 503 1.27 -18.34 30.92
CA GLY A 503 0.10 -17.59 31.37
C GLY A 503 0.31 -16.07 31.46
N GLU A 504 -0.70 -15.34 31.93
CA GLU A 504 -0.70 -13.87 32.02
C GLU A 504 0.37 -13.35 32.99
N LEU A 505 1.04 -12.26 32.58
CA LEU A 505 2.10 -11.61 33.35
C LEU A 505 1.65 -11.30 34.78
N LEU A 506 0.51 -10.63 34.91
CA LEU A 506 0.02 -10.16 36.20
C LEU A 506 -0.45 -11.32 37.10
N ASP A 507 -1.05 -12.36 36.54
CA ASP A 507 -1.48 -13.53 37.33
C ASP A 507 -0.28 -14.21 37.99
N ARG A 508 0.88 -14.25 37.32
CA ARG A 508 2.15 -14.73 37.90
C ARG A 508 2.65 -13.80 39.00
N ILE A 509 2.71 -12.49 38.72
CA ILE A 509 3.19 -11.48 39.68
C ILE A 509 2.33 -11.44 40.95
N LEU A 510 1.01 -11.60 40.82
CA LEU A 510 0.09 -11.58 41.96
C LEU A 510 0.07 -12.89 42.76
N LYS A 511 0.44 -14.02 42.13
CA LYS A 511 0.62 -15.31 42.84
C LYS A 511 1.96 -15.39 43.58
N GLN A 512 2.94 -14.58 43.18
CA GLN A 512 4.20 -14.50 43.90
C GLN A 512 4.00 -13.83 45.26
N LYS A 513 4.39 -14.53 46.32
CA LYS A 513 4.35 -13.99 47.69
C LYS A 513 5.30 -12.80 47.88
N CYS A 514 6.34 -12.73 47.05
CA CYS A 514 7.40 -11.73 47.08
C CYS A 514 7.64 -11.24 45.65
N PHE A 515 7.61 -9.92 45.43
CA PHE A 515 7.92 -9.31 44.14
C PHE A 515 8.69 -8.00 44.39
N SER A 516 9.96 -7.94 43.98
CA SER A 516 10.87 -6.83 44.29
C SER A 516 10.87 -5.74 43.21
N GLU A 517 11.42 -4.57 43.54
CA GLU A 517 11.64 -3.51 42.55
C GLU A 517 12.59 -3.94 41.44
N ARG A 518 13.56 -4.80 41.74
CA ARG A 518 14.45 -5.38 40.73
C ARG A 518 13.67 -6.19 39.70
N GLU A 519 12.81 -7.10 40.15
CA GLU A 519 11.97 -7.92 39.28
C GLU A 519 11.00 -7.04 38.46
N ALA A 520 10.42 -6.01 39.09
CA ALA A 520 9.58 -5.03 38.40
C ALA A 520 10.35 -4.28 37.31
N SER A 521 11.61 -3.92 37.58
CA SER A 521 12.48 -3.20 36.65
C SER A 521 12.92 -4.08 35.48
N ASP A 522 13.24 -5.35 35.71
CA ASP A 522 13.57 -6.30 34.64
C ASP A 522 12.38 -6.51 33.68
N ILE A 523 11.18 -6.67 34.24
CA ILE A 523 9.95 -6.81 33.44
C ILE A 523 9.64 -5.52 32.67
N LEU A 524 9.71 -4.36 33.34
CA LEU A 524 9.44 -3.08 32.69
C LEU A 524 10.46 -2.80 31.58
N TYR A 525 11.74 -3.11 31.79
CA TYR A 525 12.80 -2.98 30.79
C TYR A 525 12.48 -3.79 29.52
N VAL A 526 12.12 -5.07 29.66
CA VAL A 526 11.79 -5.92 28.51
C VAL A 526 10.58 -5.38 27.75
N ILE A 527 9.52 -5.00 28.45
CA ILE A 527 8.30 -4.48 27.80
C ILE A 527 8.59 -3.14 27.12
N SER A 528 9.23 -2.20 27.82
CA SER A 528 9.57 -0.88 27.26
C SER A 528 10.52 -1.00 26.07
N LYS A 529 11.50 -1.91 26.09
CA LYS A 529 12.38 -2.18 24.95
C LYS A 529 11.62 -2.73 23.74
N THR A 530 10.64 -3.58 23.99
CA THR A 530 9.80 -4.16 22.92
C THR A 530 8.87 -3.10 22.31
N VAL A 531 8.28 -2.24 23.14
CA VAL A 531 7.44 -1.13 22.68
C VAL A 531 8.29 -0.07 21.96
N ASP A 532 9.51 0.20 22.42
CA ASP A 532 10.46 1.08 21.74
C ASP A 532 10.78 0.58 20.33
N TYR A 533 11.07 -0.72 20.19
CA TYR A 533 11.27 -1.35 18.90
C TYR A 533 10.08 -1.14 17.96
N LEU A 534 8.85 -1.31 18.45
CA LEU A 534 7.63 -1.05 17.68
C LEU A 534 7.53 0.44 17.29
N HIS A 535 7.68 1.34 18.26
CA HIS A 535 7.55 2.79 18.07
C HIS A 535 8.60 3.34 17.07
N CYS A 536 9.85 2.88 17.14
CA CYS A 536 10.90 3.21 16.17
C CYS A 536 10.60 2.72 14.76
N GLN A 537 9.82 1.65 14.63
CA GLN A 537 9.34 1.15 13.34
C GLN A 537 8.01 1.80 12.93
N GLY A 538 7.54 2.80 13.69
CA GLY A 538 6.26 3.47 13.47
C GLY A 538 5.04 2.67 13.93
N VAL A 539 5.16 1.52 14.58
CA VAL A 539 3.99 0.76 15.06
C VAL A 539 3.59 1.21 16.45
N VAL A 540 2.32 1.52 16.66
CA VAL A 540 1.73 1.74 18.00
C VAL A 540 0.75 0.63 18.32
N HIS A 541 0.81 0.09 19.53
CA HIS A 541 0.03 -1.09 19.90
C HIS A 541 -1.43 -0.75 20.29
N ARG A 542 -1.66 0.34 21.03
CA ARG A 542 -2.97 0.89 21.43
C ARG A 542 -3.86 0.00 22.31
N ASP A 543 -3.38 -1.17 22.71
CA ASP A 543 -4.12 -2.13 23.57
C ASP A 543 -3.14 -2.91 24.47
N LEU A 544 -2.12 -2.21 24.99
CA LEU A 544 -1.21 -2.78 25.97
C LEU A 544 -1.96 -2.94 27.29
N LYS A 545 -2.27 -4.17 27.65
CA LYS A 545 -2.91 -4.52 28.92
C LYS A 545 -2.38 -5.85 29.42
N PRO A 546 -2.50 -6.16 30.72
CA PRO A 546 -1.89 -7.36 31.28
C PRO A 546 -2.33 -8.66 30.61
N SER A 547 -3.59 -8.76 30.17
CA SER A 547 -4.10 -9.96 29.49
C SER A 547 -3.48 -10.19 28.10
N ASN A 548 -2.81 -9.18 27.54
CA ASN A 548 -2.15 -9.22 26.24
C ASN A 548 -0.62 -9.44 26.37
N ILE A 549 -0.10 -9.55 27.60
CA ILE A 549 1.32 -9.78 27.90
C ILE A 549 1.44 -11.11 28.63
N LEU A 550 2.02 -12.10 27.95
CA LEU A 550 2.02 -13.49 28.36
C LEU A 550 3.45 -14.02 28.47
N TYR A 551 3.66 -14.99 29.35
CA TYR A 551 4.90 -15.76 29.40
C TYR A 551 4.85 -16.93 28.41
N MET A 552 5.91 -17.12 27.63
CA MET A 552 6.05 -18.23 26.70
C MET A 552 6.07 -19.59 27.42
N ASP A 553 6.75 -19.67 28.57
CA ASP A 553 6.95 -20.88 29.34
C ASP A 553 6.80 -20.64 30.85
N GLU A 554 6.93 -21.70 31.65
CA GLU A 554 6.71 -21.65 33.11
C GLU A 554 7.89 -21.07 33.90
N SER A 555 9.00 -20.68 33.26
CA SER A 555 10.22 -20.18 33.92
C SER A 555 10.00 -18.89 34.71
N ALA A 556 8.96 -18.13 34.35
CA ALA A 556 8.69 -16.78 34.87
C ALA A 556 9.87 -15.81 34.69
N SER A 557 10.77 -16.08 33.74
CA SER A 557 11.84 -15.15 33.37
C SER A 557 11.29 -14.00 32.53
N ALA A 558 11.77 -12.78 32.78
CA ALA A 558 11.41 -11.60 31.99
C ALA A 558 11.70 -11.81 30.48
N ASP A 559 12.75 -12.57 30.13
CA ASP A 559 13.11 -12.85 28.73
C ASP A 559 12.07 -13.72 27.99
N SER A 560 11.23 -14.45 28.73
CA SER A 560 10.16 -15.28 28.18
C SER A 560 8.85 -14.51 27.94
N ILE A 561 8.80 -13.20 28.25
CA ILE A 561 7.63 -12.35 28.02
C ILE A 561 7.41 -12.11 26.53
N ARG A 562 6.15 -12.21 26.10
CA ARG A 562 5.67 -11.93 24.75
C ARG A 562 4.45 -11.00 24.77
N ILE A 563 4.46 -9.98 23.93
CA ILE A 563 3.26 -9.19 23.62
C ILE A 563 2.47 -9.94 22.54
N CYS A 564 1.17 -10.18 22.76
CA CYS A 564 0.44 -11.21 22.03
C CYS A 564 -0.77 -10.75 21.20
N ASP A 565 -1.38 -9.60 21.49
CA ASP A 565 -2.60 -9.17 20.78
C ASP A 565 -2.38 -7.87 20.01
N PHE A 566 -2.09 -8.00 18.72
CA PHE A 566 -1.87 -6.88 17.81
C PHE A 566 -3.14 -6.48 17.06
N GLY A 567 -4.31 -6.98 17.47
CA GLY A 567 -5.56 -6.67 16.78
C GLY A 567 -5.78 -5.17 16.61
N PHE A 568 -5.49 -4.39 17.66
CA PHE A 568 -5.61 -2.93 17.67
C PHE A 568 -4.33 -2.19 17.29
N ALA A 569 -3.22 -2.89 17.01
CA ALA A 569 -2.00 -2.22 16.59
C ALA A 569 -2.21 -1.50 15.25
N LYS A 570 -1.40 -0.47 15.01
CA LYS A 570 -1.45 0.32 13.79
C LYS A 570 -0.07 0.78 13.38
N GLN A 571 0.24 0.63 12.09
CA GLN A 571 1.42 1.22 11.49
C GLN A 571 1.21 2.73 11.26
N LEU A 572 1.98 3.56 11.94
CA LEU A 572 2.12 5.00 11.69
C LEU A 572 3.04 5.23 10.49
N ARG A 573 2.76 6.30 9.73
CA ARG A 573 3.52 6.73 8.57
C ARG A 573 4.06 8.15 8.80
N GLY A 574 5.39 8.30 8.87
CA GLY A 574 6.15 9.56 8.90
C GLY A 574 6.36 10.23 10.27
N GLU A 575 7.52 10.88 10.46
CA GLU A 575 7.90 11.63 11.68
C GLU A 575 7.23 13.02 11.79
N ASN A 576 6.60 13.51 10.72
CA ASN A 576 6.29 14.93 10.54
C ASN A 576 4.82 15.36 10.80
N GLY A 577 4.03 14.62 11.59
CA GLY A 577 2.81 15.23 12.15
C GLY A 577 1.67 15.56 11.18
N LEU A 578 1.74 15.17 9.90
CA LEU A 578 0.70 15.47 8.91
C LEU A 578 -0.07 14.20 8.51
N LEU A 579 -1.22 14.00 9.17
CA LEU A 579 -2.34 13.20 8.67
C LEU A 579 -3.13 14.07 7.70
N LEU A 580 -3.15 13.76 6.40
CA LEU A 580 -4.06 14.44 5.47
C LEU A 580 -4.87 13.46 4.61
N THR A 581 -6.05 13.16 5.16
CA THR A 581 -7.37 13.09 4.48
C THR A 581 -7.80 11.77 3.83
N PRO A 582 -8.81 11.06 4.38
CA PRO A 582 -9.29 9.78 3.84
C PRO A 582 -9.88 9.90 2.43
N CYS A 583 -9.56 8.95 1.56
CA CYS A 583 -10.17 8.83 0.24
C CYS A 583 -11.63 8.35 0.38
N TYR A 584 -12.53 9.15 -0.21
CA TYR A 584 -13.99 9.01 -0.31
C TYR A 584 -14.84 9.54 0.86
N THR A 585 -15.11 10.85 0.71
CA THR A 585 -16.17 11.68 1.34
C THR A 585 -15.96 12.08 2.80
N ALA A 586 -15.24 13.19 3.03
CA ALA A 586 -15.26 13.88 4.32
C ALA A 586 -15.20 15.41 4.14
N ASN A 587 -16.36 16.06 4.08
CA ASN A 587 -16.46 17.54 4.12
C ASN A 587 -16.48 18.11 5.55
N PHE A 588 -16.16 17.33 6.59
CA PHE A 588 -16.30 17.75 8.00
C PHE A 588 -15.29 17.07 8.96
N VAL A 589 -13.99 17.09 8.66
CA VAL A 589 -12.99 16.60 9.64
C VAL A 589 -12.59 17.73 10.59
N ALA A 590 -12.75 17.50 11.89
CA ALA A 590 -12.46 18.46 12.94
C ALA A 590 -10.95 18.49 13.32
N PRO A 591 -10.41 19.63 13.77
CA PRO A 591 -8.96 19.84 13.99
C PRO A 591 -8.29 18.85 14.97
N GLU A 592 -9.03 18.28 15.91
CA GLU A 592 -8.55 17.31 16.90
C GLU A 592 -8.14 15.96 16.28
N VAL A 593 -8.65 15.63 15.09
CA VAL A 593 -8.30 14.41 14.34
C VAL A 593 -6.85 14.47 13.82
N LEU A 594 -6.29 15.68 13.69
CA LEU A 594 -4.92 15.91 13.22
C LEU A 594 -3.87 15.79 14.35
N MET A 595 -4.29 15.78 15.62
CA MET A 595 -3.38 15.78 16.78
C MET A 595 -3.10 14.38 17.38
N GLN A 596 -3.63 13.30 16.80
CA GLN A 596 -3.62 11.96 17.42
C GLN A 596 -2.30 11.16 17.31
N GLN A 597 -1.33 11.56 16.48
CA GLN A 597 -0.10 10.77 16.28
C GLN A 597 0.78 10.65 17.54
N GLY A 598 1.00 11.76 18.25
CA GLY A 598 1.74 11.74 19.52
C GLY A 598 0.91 11.23 20.71
N TYR A 599 -0.41 11.24 20.57
CA TYR A 599 -1.33 10.77 21.60
C TYR A 599 -1.32 9.24 21.70
N ASP A 600 -1.36 8.54 20.57
CA ASP A 600 -1.43 7.07 20.54
C ASP A 600 -0.17 6.41 21.14
N ALA A 601 1.03 6.88 20.78
CA ALA A 601 2.28 6.38 21.39
C ALA A 601 2.31 6.69 22.89
N ALA A 602 1.85 7.87 23.30
CA ALA A 602 1.73 8.23 24.71
C ALA A 602 0.67 7.41 25.45
N CYS A 603 -0.36 6.86 24.77
CA CYS A 603 -1.33 5.93 25.34
C CYS A 603 -0.70 4.57 25.71
N ASP A 604 0.23 4.08 24.88
CA ASP A 604 1.02 2.89 25.21
C ASP A 604 1.83 3.14 26.49
N ILE A 605 2.48 4.30 26.61
CA ILE A 605 3.24 4.68 27.81
C ILE A 605 2.35 4.78 29.06
N TRP A 606 1.18 5.40 28.94
CA TRP A 606 0.21 5.45 30.03
C TRP A 606 -0.17 4.05 30.50
N SER A 607 -0.44 3.15 29.55
CA SER A 607 -0.80 1.77 29.82
C SER A 607 0.32 1.00 30.53
N LEU A 608 1.58 1.24 30.13
CA LEU A 608 2.75 0.73 30.84
C LEU A 608 2.88 1.32 32.25
N GLY A 609 2.53 2.59 32.45
CA GLY A 609 2.52 3.24 33.76
C GLY A 609 1.48 2.61 34.70
N VAL A 610 0.29 2.30 34.21
CA VAL A 610 -0.76 1.61 34.99
C VAL A 610 -0.31 0.18 35.36
N LEU A 611 0.30 -0.54 34.42
CA LEU A 611 0.90 -1.84 34.68
C LEU A 611 2.01 -1.72 35.74
N PHE A 612 2.93 -0.76 35.58
CA PHE A 612 4.03 -0.53 36.51
C PHE A 612 3.57 -0.18 37.92
N TYR A 613 2.59 0.72 38.05
CA TYR A 613 1.94 1.01 39.33
C TYR A 613 1.43 -0.28 39.99
N THR A 614 0.71 -1.10 39.22
CA THR A 614 0.12 -2.33 39.74
C THR A 614 1.18 -3.36 40.12
N MET A 615 2.25 -3.45 39.33
CA MET A 615 3.41 -4.29 39.61
C MET A 615 4.16 -3.88 40.87
N LEU A 616 4.11 -2.63 41.32
CA LEU A 616 4.73 -2.20 42.58
C LEU A 616 3.74 -2.30 43.74
N ALA A 617 2.57 -1.69 43.59
CA ALA A 617 1.58 -1.52 44.65
C ALA A 617 0.80 -2.81 44.97
N GLY A 618 0.62 -3.69 43.99
CA GLY A 618 -0.27 -4.84 44.10
C GLY A 618 -1.76 -4.49 43.98
N TYR A 619 -2.09 -3.27 43.58
CA TYR A 619 -3.45 -2.78 43.29
C TYR A 619 -3.39 -1.69 42.22
N THR A 620 -4.52 -1.34 41.63
CA THR A 620 -4.56 -0.40 40.49
C THR A 620 -4.56 1.06 40.95
N PRO A 621 -4.02 2.02 40.17
CA PRO A 621 -3.94 3.42 40.58
C PRO A 621 -5.29 4.14 40.66
N PHE A 622 -6.29 3.69 39.89
CA PHE A 622 -7.53 4.44 39.68
C PHE A 622 -8.80 3.67 40.05
N ALA A 623 -8.79 2.34 40.08
CA ALA A 623 -9.94 1.54 40.51
C ALA A 623 -9.70 0.94 41.91
N ASN A 624 -10.68 1.12 42.78
CA ASN A 624 -10.76 0.58 44.13
C ASN A 624 -11.34 -0.85 44.13
N GLY A 625 -11.98 -1.29 43.04
CA GLY A 625 -12.53 -2.64 42.90
C GLY A 625 -13.26 -2.86 41.56
N PRO A 626 -13.72 -4.09 41.29
CA PRO A 626 -14.46 -4.44 40.06
C PRO A 626 -15.82 -3.75 39.91
N ASN A 627 -16.38 -3.23 41.00
CA ASN A 627 -17.70 -2.61 41.03
C ASN A 627 -17.67 -1.10 40.78
N ASP A 628 -16.48 -0.49 40.67
CA ASP A 628 -16.37 0.91 40.31
C ASP A 628 -16.94 1.14 38.90
N THR A 629 -17.73 2.20 38.75
CA THR A 629 -18.28 2.56 37.44
C THR A 629 -17.19 3.18 36.56
N PRO A 630 -17.26 3.00 35.22
CA PRO A 630 -16.34 3.67 34.29
C PRO A 630 -16.25 5.19 34.50
N GLU A 631 -17.37 5.83 34.83
CA GLU A 631 -17.45 7.27 35.13
C GLU A 631 -16.62 7.66 36.35
N GLU A 632 -16.68 6.90 37.44
CA GLU A 632 -15.90 7.16 38.65
C GLU A 632 -14.40 6.96 38.42
N ILE A 633 -14.03 5.93 37.66
CA ILE A 633 -12.64 5.66 37.30
C ILE A 633 -12.10 6.80 36.42
N LEU A 634 -12.85 7.20 35.39
CA LEU A 634 -12.47 8.31 34.50
C LEU A 634 -12.39 9.65 35.24
N LEU A 635 -13.24 9.89 36.24
CA LEU A 635 -13.16 11.07 37.08
C LEU A 635 -11.87 11.11 37.91
N ARG A 636 -11.44 9.96 38.45
CA ARG A 636 -10.16 9.85 39.18
C ARG A 636 -8.96 10.04 38.27
N ILE A 637 -9.00 9.47 37.06
CA ILE A 637 -8.00 9.68 36.02
C ILE A 637 -7.93 11.17 35.64
N GLY A 638 -9.07 11.79 35.32
CA GLY A 638 -9.15 13.20 34.90
C GLY A 638 -8.69 14.19 35.98
N ASN A 639 -8.83 13.84 37.25
CA ASN A 639 -8.31 14.63 38.37
C ASN A 639 -6.81 14.41 38.64
N GLY A 640 -6.16 13.44 37.97
CA GLY A 640 -4.74 13.12 38.13
C GLY A 640 -4.35 12.66 39.54
N LYS A 641 -5.32 12.25 40.37
CA LYS A 641 -5.08 11.89 41.77
C LYS A 641 -4.87 10.39 41.91
N PHE A 642 -3.62 9.96 41.98
CA PHE A 642 -3.22 8.64 42.48
C PHE A 642 -2.20 8.82 43.62
N SER A 643 -2.23 7.93 44.62
CA SER A 643 -1.33 8.03 45.78
C SER A 643 -0.02 7.31 45.51
N LEU A 644 1.10 7.99 45.77
CA LEU A 644 2.46 7.45 45.84
C LEU A 644 3.01 7.43 47.29
N SER A 645 2.10 7.55 48.25
CA SER A 645 2.35 7.49 49.69
C SER A 645 1.32 6.58 50.37
N GLY A 646 1.74 5.95 51.48
CA GLY A 646 0.92 5.04 52.27
C GLY A 646 0.97 3.59 51.78
N GLY A 647 0.91 2.66 52.73
CA GLY A 647 0.85 1.22 52.47
C GLY A 647 2.16 0.71 51.86
N ASN A 648 2.07 0.01 50.73
CA ASN A 648 3.26 -0.53 50.05
C ASN A 648 4.19 0.57 49.52
N TRP A 649 3.66 1.76 49.20
CA TRP A 649 4.44 2.86 48.62
C TRP A 649 5.45 3.47 49.58
N ASP A 650 5.30 3.30 50.89
CA ASP A 650 6.24 3.84 51.87
C ASP A 650 7.62 3.17 51.78
N ASN A 651 7.66 1.93 51.25
CA ASN A 651 8.87 1.14 51.07
C ASN A 651 9.42 1.16 49.64
N ILE A 652 8.74 1.83 48.70
CA ILE A 652 9.17 1.94 47.30
C ILE A 652 10.14 3.11 47.12
N SER A 653 11.21 2.90 46.36
CA SER A 653 12.28 3.85 46.12
C SER A 653 11.79 5.14 45.44
N GLY A 654 12.49 6.24 45.72
CA GLY A 654 12.23 7.53 45.06
C GLY A 654 12.38 7.45 43.55
N GLY A 655 13.33 6.65 43.04
CA GLY A 655 13.54 6.47 41.60
C GLY A 655 12.38 5.80 40.88
N ALA A 656 11.71 4.82 41.52
CA ALA A 656 10.53 4.19 40.95
C ALA A 656 9.35 5.15 40.90
N LYS A 657 9.16 5.93 41.97
CA LYS A 657 8.11 6.97 42.06
C LYS A 657 8.30 8.06 41.02
N ASP A 658 9.55 8.50 40.82
CA ASP A 658 9.91 9.50 39.82
C ASP A 658 9.59 9.03 38.40
N LEU A 659 10.05 7.84 38.01
CA LEU A 659 9.75 7.25 36.70
C LEU A 659 8.24 7.12 36.48
N LEU A 660 7.51 6.61 37.46
CA LEU A 660 6.07 6.41 37.37
C LEU A 660 5.30 7.73 37.22
N SER A 661 5.75 8.80 37.88
CA SER A 661 5.14 10.12 37.75
C SER A 661 5.25 10.69 36.33
N HIS A 662 6.35 10.40 35.63
CA HIS A 662 6.54 10.79 34.23
C HIS A 662 5.75 9.91 33.25
N MET A 663 5.58 8.62 33.53
CA MET A 663 4.77 7.71 32.71
C MET A 663 3.27 7.98 32.83
N LEU A 664 2.79 8.35 34.03
CA LEU A 664 1.39 8.70 34.29
C LEU A 664 1.14 10.22 34.27
N HIS A 665 1.98 10.97 33.56
CA HIS A 665 1.78 12.41 33.40
C HIS A 665 0.48 12.70 32.61
N MET A 666 -0.32 13.67 33.07
CA MET A 666 -1.63 13.98 32.48
C MET A 666 -1.54 14.57 31.07
N ASP A 667 -0.60 15.51 30.82
CA ASP A 667 -0.30 16.00 29.47
C ASP A 667 0.51 14.93 28.71
N PRO A 668 -0.02 14.37 27.61
CA PRO A 668 0.70 13.38 26.78
C PRO A 668 2.02 13.88 26.21
N ARG A 669 2.18 15.20 26.00
CA ARG A 669 3.41 15.78 25.43
C ARG A 669 4.54 15.90 26.44
N GLN A 670 4.21 15.85 27.72
CA GLN A 670 5.17 15.86 28.83
C GLN A 670 5.41 14.44 29.36
N ARG A 671 4.63 13.46 28.87
CA ARG A 671 4.80 12.06 29.21
C ARG A 671 6.08 11.55 28.56
N TYR A 672 6.81 10.69 29.27
CA TYR A 672 8.03 10.12 28.72
C TYR A 672 7.76 9.30 27.46
N THR A 673 8.71 9.30 26.54
CA THR A 673 8.80 8.32 25.46
C THR A 673 9.43 7.02 25.96
N THR A 674 9.33 5.94 25.18
CA THR A 674 10.01 4.67 25.48
C THR A 674 11.53 4.85 25.62
N GLU A 675 12.13 5.65 24.73
CA GLU A 675 13.56 5.98 24.77
C GLU A 675 13.95 6.66 26.10
N GLN A 676 13.13 7.61 26.58
CA GLN A 676 13.36 8.28 27.85
C GLN A 676 13.23 7.33 29.03
N ILE A 677 12.25 6.42 29.02
CA ILE A 677 12.09 5.37 30.04
C ILE A 677 13.33 4.47 30.09
N LEU A 678 13.81 4.01 28.94
CA LEU A 678 14.98 3.12 28.85
C LEU A 678 16.28 3.78 29.32
N LYS A 679 16.37 5.11 29.26
CA LYS A 679 17.51 5.91 29.76
C LYS A 679 17.39 6.29 31.24
N HIS A 680 16.22 6.08 31.86
CA HIS A 680 15.98 6.51 33.23
C HIS A 680 16.88 5.75 34.23
N PRO A 681 17.48 6.41 35.25
CA PRO A 681 18.40 5.78 36.20
C PRO A 681 17.87 4.53 36.91
N TRP A 682 16.57 4.46 37.18
CA TRP A 682 15.92 3.30 37.80
C TRP A 682 15.90 2.05 36.89
N ILE A 683 15.94 2.24 35.56
CA ILE A 683 16.01 1.16 34.56
C ILE A 683 17.48 0.80 34.24
N THR A 684 18.33 1.82 34.07
CA THR A 684 19.74 1.60 33.68
C THR A 684 20.58 0.99 34.81
N HIS A 685 20.25 1.27 36.07
CA HIS A 685 20.91 0.69 37.25
C HIS A 685 20.08 -0.41 37.92
N ARG A 686 19.24 -1.14 37.18
CA ARG A 686 18.34 -2.17 37.73
C ARG A 686 19.06 -3.25 38.55
N ASP A 687 20.30 -3.60 38.20
CA ASP A 687 21.14 -4.56 38.93
C ASP A 687 21.53 -4.10 40.34
N GLN A 688 21.36 -2.81 40.65
CA GLN A 688 21.65 -2.19 41.93
C GLN A 688 20.38 -1.97 42.77
N LEU A 689 19.19 -2.27 42.22
CA LEU A 689 17.93 -2.08 42.95
C LEU A 689 17.80 -3.05 44.12
N PRO A 690 17.12 -2.62 45.20
CA PRO A 690 16.85 -3.47 46.34
C PRO A 690 16.13 -4.75 45.91
N ASN A 691 16.55 -5.87 46.47
CA ASN A 691 15.79 -7.12 46.40
C ASN A 691 14.83 -7.28 47.59
N ASP A 692 14.67 -6.20 48.36
CA ASP A 692 13.87 -6.16 49.58
C ASP A 692 12.37 -6.19 49.24
N GLN A 693 11.63 -6.92 50.07
CA GLN A 693 10.31 -7.46 49.72
C GLN A 693 9.19 -6.71 50.44
N PRO A 694 8.34 -5.92 49.74
CA PRO A 694 7.09 -5.46 50.32
C PRO A 694 6.15 -6.66 50.54
N LYS A 695 5.63 -6.85 51.76
CA LYS A 695 4.64 -7.91 52.06
C LYS A 695 3.33 -7.61 51.31
N ARG A 696 2.94 -8.48 50.38
CA ARG A 696 1.63 -8.40 49.71
C ARG A 696 0.57 -9.18 50.48
N ASN A 697 -0.61 -8.57 50.64
CA ASN A 697 -1.80 -9.26 51.13
C ASN A 697 -2.48 -10.02 49.96
N ASP A 698 -3.05 -11.19 50.25
CA ASP A 698 -3.75 -12.07 49.31
C ASP A 698 -5.05 -11.44 48.78
N VAL A 699 -4.97 -10.56 47.78
CA VAL A 699 -6.16 -9.90 47.16
C VAL A 699 -6.19 -10.01 45.63
N SER A 700 -5.53 -11.02 45.06
CA SER A 700 -5.31 -11.20 43.61
C SER A 700 -6.58 -11.04 42.73
N HIS A 701 -7.74 -11.58 43.17
CA HIS A 701 -8.98 -11.52 42.38
C HIS A 701 -9.61 -10.12 42.28
N VAL A 702 -9.49 -9.29 43.32
CA VAL A 702 -10.07 -7.93 43.33
C VAL A 702 -9.27 -7.00 42.40
N VAL A 703 -7.95 -7.20 42.36
CA VAL A 703 -7.04 -6.43 41.52
C VAL A 703 -7.30 -6.70 40.03
N LYS A 704 -7.51 -7.96 39.63
CA LYS A 704 -7.80 -8.32 38.24
C LYS A 704 -9.11 -7.67 37.76
N GLY A 705 -10.16 -7.75 38.56
CA GLY A 705 -11.44 -7.10 38.25
C GLY A 705 -11.34 -5.58 38.15
N ALA A 706 -10.60 -4.94 39.08
CA ALA A 706 -10.33 -3.50 39.04
C ALA A 706 -9.49 -3.08 37.82
N MET A 707 -8.53 -3.89 37.38
CA MET A 707 -7.75 -3.62 36.16
C MET A 707 -8.61 -3.71 34.92
N VAL A 708 -9.41 -4.77 34.78
CA VAL A 708 -10.33 -4.91 33.65
C VAL A 708 -11.29 -3.72 33.60
N ALA A 709 -11.83 -3.28 34.75
CA ALA A 709 -12.66 -2.08 34.84
C ALA A 709 -11.91 -0.81 34.41
N THR A 710 -10.64 -0.66 34.80
CA THR A 710 -9.80 0.50 34.43
C THR A 710 -9.55 0.57 32.92
N TYR A 711 -9.12 -0.53 32.30
CA TYR A 711 -8.89 -0.58 30.85
C TYR A 711 -10.20 -0.53 30.05
N SER A 712 -11.30 -1.07 30.59
CA SER A 712 -12.63 -0.95 29.98
C SER A 712 -13.13 0.50 30.02
N ALA A 713 -12.89 1.22 31.11
CA ALA A 713 -13.25 2.64 31.23
C ALA A 713 -12.47 3.52 30.25
N LEU A 714 -11.18 3.21 30.06
CA LEU A 714 -10.32 3.88 29.08
C LEU A 714 -10.78 3.64 27.63
N THR A 715 -11.34 2.47 27.34
CA THR A 715 -11.84 2.12 26.00
C THR A 715 -13.28 2.59 25.74
N HIS A 716 -14.10 2.78 26.77
CA HIS A 716 -15.51 3.17 26.65
C HIS A 716 -15.76 4.66 26.32
N LYS A 717 -14.76 5.55 26.40
CA LYS A 717 -14.93 7.00 26.16
C LYS A 717 -13.86 7.69 25.30
N THR A 718 -13.22 6.98 24.36
CA THR A 718 -12.72 7.64 23.16
C THR A 718 -13.89 7.79 22.18
N PHE A 719 -14.57 8.95 22.23
CA PHE A 719 -15.63 9.43 21.31
C PHE A 719 -16.12 8.41 20.27
N GLN A 720 -17.16 7.63 20.61
CA GLN A 720 -17.97 7.01 19.57
C GLN A 720 -18.97 8.04 19.04
N PRO A 721 -18.94 8.43 17.75
CA PRO A 721 -20.09 9.07 17.15
C PRO A 721 -21.26 8.10 17.18
N VAL A 722 -22.44 8.56 17.57
CA VAL A 722 -23.68 7.77 17.52
C VAL A 722 -23.91 7.38 16.06
N LEU A 723 -23.78 6.08 15.75
CA LEU A 723 -24.01 5.54 14.41
C LEU A 723 -25.51 5.42 14.15
N GLU A 724 -26.01 6.16 13.17
CA GLU A 724 -27.38 6.00 12.66
C GLU A 724 -27.55 4.69 11.84
N PRO A 725 -28.79 4.19 11.66
CA PRO A 725 -29.05 3.01 10.85
C PRO A 725 -28.47 3.14 9.44
N VAL A 726 -27.88 2.07 8.91
CA VAL A 726 -27.21 2.05 7.58
C VAL A 726 -28.09 2.59 6.45
N ALA A 727 -29.42 2.49 6.56
CA ALA A 727 -30.38 3.03 5.58
C ALA A 727 -30.46 4.57 5.54
N ALA A 728 -30.04 5.26 6.61
CA ALA A 728 -29.93 6.72 6.66
C ALA A 728 -28.67 7.24 5.95
N SER A 729 -27.70 6.36 5.68
CA SER A 729 -26.49 6.72 4.90
C SER A 729 -26.86 7.09 3.46
N SER A 730 -26.37 8.23 3.01
CA SER A 730 -26.47 8.70 1.62
C SER A 730 -25.87 7.70 0.60
N LEU A 731 -24.96 6.81 1.04
CA LEU A 731 -24.41 5.71 0.25
C LEU A 731 -25.42 4.57 0.05
N ALA A 732 -26.21 4.24 1.09
CA ALA A 732 -27.28 3.26 1.01
C ALA A 732 -28.45 3.79 0.13
N GLN A 733 -28.73 5.09 0.19
CA GLN A 733 -29.70 5.75 -0.70
C GLN A 733 -29.25 5.70 -2.17
N ARG A 734 -27.96 5.89 -2.47
CA ARG A 734 -27.41 5.75 -3.83
C ARG A 734 -27.41 4.31 -4.35
N ARG A 735 -27.16 3.31 -3.49
CA ARG A 735 -27.26 1.88 -3.86
C ARG A 735 -28.70 1.44 -4.12
N SER A 736 -29.66 2.03 -3.41
CA SER A 736 -31.09 1.80 -3.62
C SER A 736 -31.57 2.36 -4.97
N MET A 737 -30.97 3.46 -5.44
CA MET A 737 -31.24 4.04 -6.76
C MET A 737 -30.63 3.22 -7.92
N LYS A 738 -29.44 2.63 -7.75
CA LYS A 738 -28.82 1.76 -8.78
C LYS A 738 -29.56 0.45 -9.03
N LYS A 739 -30.39 -0.03 -8.09
CA LYS A 739 -31.24 -1.22 -8.29
C LYS A 739 -32.52 -0.96 -9.09
N ARG A 740 -32.84 0.29 -9.44
CA ARG A 740 -34.12 0.65 -10.08
C ARG A 740 -34.08 0.90 -11.60
N THR A 741 -32.95 0.75 -12.28
CA THR A 741 -32.85 1.10 -13.72
C THR A 741 -32.35 -0.02 -14.64
N SER A 742 -32.52 -1.30 -14.29
CA SER A 742 -32.17 -2.42 -15.20
C SER A 742 -33.25 -3.51 -15.33
N THR A 743 -34.52 -3.15 -15.19
CA THR A 743 -35.63 -3.96 -15.71
C THR A 743 -36.81 -3.03 -16.03
N GLY A 744 -37.07 -2.79 -17.31
CA GLY A 744 -38.29 -2.13 -17.74
C GLY A 744 -38.15 -1.30 -19.01
N LEU A 745 -38.47 -1.97 -20.14
CA LEU A 745 -38.79 -1.48 -21.49
C LEU A 745 -37.63 -1.01 -22.38
#